data_AF-A0A135VNS4-F1
#
_entry.id   AF-A0A135VNS4-F1
#
_cell.length_a   1.000
_cell.length_b   1.000
_cell.length_c   1.000
_cell.angle_alpha   90.00
_cell.angle_beta   90.00
_cell.angle_gamma   90.00
#
_symmetry.space_group_name_H-M   'P 1'
#
loop_
_entity.id
_entity.type
_entity.pdbx_description
1 polymer ?
#
loop_
_entity_poly.entity_id
_entity_poly.type
_entity_poly.pdbx_seq_one_letter_code
_entity_poly.pdbx_strand_id
1 'polypeptide(L)'
;MLKYWREGPEIKLEDGTTIRGATDVSFRIPKHHLGGIKTLEFDENELISFRPILILKMRYSSRPVGEDMMYPASTGNWIVHVVDGVPNVIFTIQSLVNDNRFLLSISDIEDGVLIDAYLIHKYEVSLLSMKRDLVVHKDIFHSRTERPEIFDLLTSESPSWPFIASLVEDVTIPNLTIKDTIRETLEPLVPSSFPQPIRTQVLAFLGWLRKSEIPNEDPIVFRTRYSSADVFRTLVEGHLLCLIDGVKPPPYVRIMMMADQGLLELTDRPIPETEIQNPWVRAEVKIQEMFPDMMKCVIKYAQTLNTQGKILTKLPVTKEEAMKSKTSWSDRLVLSRMGFFMRGYVQRKSVGLKTAIYYGAAHKWPHKHLEMSAKLGFQTSKAPQVQIMVMPPNAVERVTRILKKIHVIDWEMSSLHLSLYNNRNRRWSINSSILIKSLERKRSLRQLRNEFGGWQNKSPISINQRQAKILDLISWGLYLTSLETNQYSNYFNIKNQVIEDELVHLREKGVLSLHYSSVLHKLTSACIFVEGPSSPVCSLSRSFLKHAPSANVRITKDGKTSLIMTRIPEDKAYDLLTVLPQVASENGVHLRALPISSYIAYRNNLYQRLLKDDGTWDADVSGLISQVRLLPKDVED
;
A
#
# COMPACT_ATOMS: atom_id res chain seq x y z
N MET A 1 -6.24 -43.00 -1.44
CA MET A 1 -5.44 -41.97 -0.73
C MET A 1 -5.62 -40.63 -1.43
N LEU A 2 -6.00 -39.58 -0.70
CA LEU A 2 -6.19 -38.22 -1.20
C LEU A 2 -5.03 -37.33 -0.74
N LYS A 3 -4.41 -36.60 -1.67
CA LYS A 3 -3.36 -35.61 -1.40
C LYS A 3 -3.67 -34.32 -2.13
N TYR A 4 -3.17 -33.21 -1.60
CA TYR A 4 -3.35 -31.88 -2.17
C TYR A 4 -2.00 -31.23 -2.43
N TRP A 5 -1.71 -31.03 -3.72
CA TRP A 5 -0.47 -30.44 -4.20
C TRP A 5 -0.70 -29.04 -4.77
N ARG A 6 0.38 -28.39 -5.21
CA ARG A 6 0.30 -27.06 -5.84
C ARG A 6 -0.40 -27.11 -7.19
N GLU A 7 -0.34 -28.26 -7.84
CA GLU A 7 -0.93 -28.57 -9.14
C GLU A 7 -2.41 -28.96 -9.01
N GLY A 8 -2.87 -29.30 -7.79
CA GLY A 8 -4.25 -29.72 -7.52
C GLY A 8 -4.34 -30.97 -6.64
N PRO A 9 -5.57 -31.46 -6.43
CA PRO A 9 -5.79 -32.72 -5.75
C PRO A 9 -5.26 -33.89 -6.57
N GLU A 10 -4.82 -34.91 -5.84
CA GLU A 10 -4.41 -36.21 -6.35
C GLU A 10 -5.17 -37.29 -5.58
N ILE A 11 -5.83 -38.17 -6.32
CA ILE A 11 -6.44 -39.37 -5.74
C ILE A 11 -5.71 -40.60 -6.28
N LYS A 12 -5.12 -41.37 -5.36
CA LYS A 12 -4.63 -42.71 -5.65
C LYS A 12 -5.69 -43.74 -5.26
N LEU A 13 -6.18 -44.49 -6.24
CA LEU A 13 -7.16 -45.56 -6.08
C LEU A 13 -6.50 -46.85 -5.55
N GLU A 14 -7.32 -47.80 -5.13
CA GLU A 14 -6.86 -49.08 -4.55
C GLU A 14 -6.09 -49.95 -5.55
N ASP A 15 -6.43 -49.85 -6.84
CA ASP A 15 -5.75 -50.52 -7.95
C ASP A 15 -4.37 -49.90 -8.30
N GLY A 16 -3.97 -48.83 -7.59
CA GLY A 16 -2.74 -48.08 -7.82
C GLY A 16 -2.86 -46.95 -8.85
N THR A 17 -3.99 -46.84 -9.54
CA THR A 17 -4.27 -45.77 -10.50
C THR A 17 -4.25 -44.41 -9.80
N THR A 18 -3.62 -43.41 -10.42
CA THR A 18 -3.51 -42.05 -9.87
C THR A 18 -4.24 -41.06 -10.77
N ILE A 19 -5.24 -40.38 -10.22
CA ILE A 19 -6.02 -39.35 -10.90
C ILE A 19 -5.43 -37.98 -10.54
N ARG A 20 -5.06 -37.18 -11.55
CA ARG A 20 -4.59 -35.79 -11.43
C ARG A 20 -5.19 -34.95 -12.56
N GLY A 21 -5.51 -33.68 -12.26
CA GLY A 21 -5.91 -32.69 -13.28
C GLY A 21 -7.22 -32.97 -14.03
N ALA A 22 -8.08 -33.86 -13.53
CA ALA A 22 -9.36 -34.16 -14.18
C ALA A 22 -10.36 -33.00 -14.02
N THR A 23 -11.07 -32.64 -15.10
CA THR A 23 -11.97 -31.47 -15.12
C THR A 23 -13.42 -31.79 -14.77
N ASP A 24 -13.87 -33.01 -15.07
CA ASP A 24 -15.28 -33.43 -14.98
C ASP A 24 -15.47 -34.62 -14.04
N VAL A 25 -14.60 -34.72 -13.04
CA VAL A 25 -14.66 -35.77 -12.01
C VAL A 25 -15.17 -35.15 -10.72
N SER A 26 -15.98 -35.92 -10.00
CA SER A 26 -16.34 -35.62 -8.61
C SER A 26 -16.01 -36.82 -7.73
N PHE A 27 -15.77 -36.56 -6.45
CA PHE A 27 -15.39 -37.59 -5.49
C PHE A 27 -16.07 -37.35 -4.14
N ARG A 28 -16.04 -38.37 -3.29
CA ARG A 28 -16.50 -38.31 -1.90
C ARG A 28 -15.31 -38.56 -0.99
N ILE A 29 -15.35 -38.01 0.22
CA ILE A 29 -14.34 -38.26 1.25
C ILE A 29 -15.00 -39.09 2.36
N PRO A 30 -14.69 -40.39 2.49
CA PRO A 30 -15.18 -41.22 3.58
C PRO A 30 -14.67 -40.74 4.94
N LYS A 31 -15.49 -40.81 6.01
CA LYS A 31 -15.10 -40.31 7.36
C LYS A 31 -13.84 -40.96 7.92
N HIS A 32 -13.59 -42.22 7.62
CA HIS A 32 -12.40 -42.94 8.12
C HIS A 32 -11.08 -42.42 7.53
N HIS A 33 -11.12 -41.72 6.39
CA HIS A 33 -9.95 -41.04 5.82
C HIS A 33 -9.65 -39.68 6.45
N LEU A 34 -10.50 -39.19 7.37
CA LEU A 34 -10.39 -37.89 8.03
C LEU A 34 -9.86 -37.98 9.48
N GLY A 35 -9.35 -39.14 9.91
CA GLY A 35 -8.97 -39.42 11.29
C GLY A 35 -8.03 -38.36 11.89
N GLY A 36 -8.52 -37.63 12.90
CA GLY A 36 -7.75 -36.64 13.67
C GLY A 36 -7.78 -35.20 13.13
N ILE A 37 -8.38 -34.98 11.97
CA ILE A 37 -8.55 -33.64 11.38
C ILE A 37 -9.57 -32.88 12.21
N LYS A 38 -9.15 -31.75 12.81
CA LYS A 38 -10.06 -30.91 13.57
C LYS A 38 -11.07 -30.33 12.60
N THR A 39 -12.36 -30.46 12.93
CA THR A 39 -13.50 -29.78 12.32
C THR A 39 -13.95 -30.21 10.91
N LEU A 40 -14.67 -31.33 10.78
CA LEU A 40 -15.62 -31.52 9.67
C LEU A 40 -16.98 -32.07 10.13
N GLU A 41 -18.01 -31.22 10.08
CA GLU A 41 -19.43 -31.61 9.95
C GLU A 41 -19.71 -31.94 8.48
N PHE A 42 -19.22 -33.09 8.00
CA PHE A 42 -19.35 -33.51 6.60
C PHE A 42 -20.38 -34.64 6.47
N ASP A 43 -21.33 -34.51 5.55
CA ASP A 43 -22.19 -35.62 5.11
C ASP A 43 -21.42 -36.45 4.07
N GLU A 44 -21.30 -37.76 4.28
CA GLU A 44 -20.56 -38.68 3.40
C GLU A 44 -21.15 -38.74 1.97
N ASN A 45 -22.37 -38.25 1.79
CA ASN A 45 -23.04 -38.17 0.50
C ASN A 45 -22.67 -36.93 -0.32
N GLU A 46 -22.02 -35.93 0.28
CA GLU A 46 -21.61 -34.72 -0.42
C GLU A 46 -20.56 -35.04 -1.49
N LEU A 47 -20.88 -34.67 -2.73
CA LEU A 47 -20.00 -34.82 -3.88
C LEU A 47 -19.14 -33.56 -4.01
N ILE A 48 -17.83 -33.72 -4.11
CA ILE A 48 -16.86 -32.61 -4.27
C ILE A 48 -16.36 -32.61 -5.71
N SER A 49 -16.35 -31.44 -6.34
CA SER A 49 -15.70 -31.25 -7.65
C SER A 49 -14.20 -31.50 -7.53
N PHE A 50 -13.66 -32.42 -8.34
CA PHE A 50 -12.23 -32.67 -8.38
C PHE A 50 -11.44 -31.45 -8.86
N ARG A 51 -12.05 -30.61 -9.71
CA ARG A 51 -11.44 -29.37 -10.18
C ARG A 51 -11.44 -28.32 -9.05
N PRO A 52 -10.25 -27.88 -8.58
CA PRO A 52 -10.18 -26.80 -7.61
C PRO A 52 -10.57 -25.47 -8.26
N ILE A 53 -11.25 -24.63 -7.48
CA ILE A 53 -11.57 -23.24 -7.81
C ILE A 53 -10.38 -22.34 -7.53
N LEU A 54 -9.66 -22.63 -6.45
CA LEU A 54 -8.52 -21.85 -6.00
C LEU A 54 -7.51 -22.75 -5.30
N ILE A 55 -6.22 -22.56 -5.63
CA ILE A 55 -5.10 -23.13 -4.88
C ILE A 55 -4.18 -21.96 -4.53
N LEU A 56 -3.82 -21.83 -3.25
CA LEU A 56 -2.89 -20.81 -2.80
C LEU A 56 -1.97 -21.31 -1.70
N LYS A 57 -0.84 -20.64 -1.54
CA LYS A 57 0.08 -20.86 -0.42
C LYS A 57 -0.19 -19.81 0.65
N MET A 58 -0.38 -20.26 1.87
CA MET A 58 -0.55 -19.38 3.02
C MET A 58 0.25 -19.90 4.19
N ARG A 59 0.63 -19.00 5.08
CA ARG A 59 1.22 -19.37 6.36
C ARG A 59 0.10 -19.77 7.31
N TYR A 60 0.24 -20.95 7.92
CA TYR A 60 -0.79 -21.54 8.77
C TYR A 60 -0.16 -22.18 10.01
N SER A 61 -0.74 -21.90 11.16
CA SER A 61 -0.36 -22.49 12.45
C SER A 61 -1.41 -23.52 12.85
N SER A 62 -0.98 -24.70 13.29
CA SER A 62 -1.90 -25.70 13.88
C SER A 62 -2.52 -25.24 15.20
N ARG A 63 -2.02 -24.15 15.79
CA ARG A 63 -2.57 -23.49 16.98
C ARG A 63 -3.18 -22.13 16.61
N PRO A 64 -4.40 -21.82 17.09
CA PRO A 64 -5.02 -20.52 16.86
C PRO A 64 -4.20 -19.41 17.53
N VAL A 65 -4.08 -18.25 16.87
CA VAL A 65 -3.31 -17.11 17.36
C VAL A 65 -4.24 -15.88 17.41
N GLY A 66 -5.10 -15.86 18.43
CA GLY A 66 -6.01 -14.75 18.70
C GLY A 66 -7.50 -15.07 18.52
N GLU A 67 -8.32 -14.04 18.62
CA GLU A 67 -9.78 -14.11 18.50
C GLU A 67 -10.25 -13.80 17.08
N ASP A 68 -11.32 -14.48 16.64
CA ASP A 68 -11.95 -14.18 15.36
C ASP A 68 -12.82 -12.92 15.47
N MET A 69 -12.32 -11.83 14.89
CA MET A 69 -13.00 -10.54 14.88
C MET A 69 -13.84 -10.32 13.61
N MET A 70 -14.00 -11.34 12.76
CA MET A 70 -14.78 -11.26 11.52
C MET A 70 -16.27 -11.43 11.80
N TYR A 71 -17.10 -10.78 10.97
CA TYR A 71 -18.53 -11.01 10.97
C TYR A 71 -19.07 -11.30 9.55
N PRO A 72 -19.82 -12.39 9.36
CA PRO A 72 -19.98 -13.54 10.29
C PRO A 72 -18.64 -14.15 10.70
N ALA A 73 -18.59 -14.90 11.81
CA ALA A 73 -17.35 -15.59 12.22
C ALA A 73 -16.93 -16.60 11.14
N SER A 74 -15.62 -16.85 11.01
CA SER A 74 -15.10 -17.88 10.11
C SER A 74 -15.52 -19.27 10.56
N THR A 75 -15.76 -20.16 9.59
CA THR A 75 -16.15 -21.54 9.87
C THR A 75 -15.05 -22.24 10.67
N GLY A 76 -15.37 -22.76 11.86
CA GLY A 76 -14.38 -23.41 12.72
C GLY A 76 -13.21 -22.51 13.14
N ASN A 77 -13.36 -21.18 13.07
CA ASN A 77 -12.32 -20.21 13.36
C ASN A 77 -11.03 -20.36 12.52
N TRP A 78 -11.09 -20.97 11.31
CA TRP A 78 -9.88 -21.26 10.53
C TRP A 78 -9.00 -20.03 10.27
N ILE A 79 -9.59 -18.82 10.23
CA ILE A 79 -8.87 -17.60 9.93
C ILE A 79 -7.84 -17.22 11.00
N VAL A 80 -8.06 -17.58 12.28
CA VAL A 80 -7.13 -17.25 13.38
C VAL A 80 -5.86 -18.09 13.36
N HIS A 81 -5.81 -19.09 12.49
CA HIS A 81 -4.63 -19.92 12.24
C HIS A 81 -3.74 -19.33 11.14
N VAL A 82 -4.24 -18.38 10.34
CA VAL A 82 -3.47 -17.72 9.28
C VAL A 82 -2.60 -16.62 9.88
N VAL A 83 -1.33 -16.93 10.12
CA VAL A 83 -0.38 -16.02 10.79
C VAL A 83 0.94 -15.88 10.07
N ASP A 84 1.59 -14.74 10.25
CA ASP A 84 2.96 -14.53 9.77
C ASP A 84 4.00 -15.28 10.62
N GLY A 85 5.14 -15.64 10.02
CA GLY A 85 6.27 -16.25 10.74
C GLY A 85 6.25 -17.78 10.87
N VAL A 86 5.21 -18.45 10.36
CA VAL A 86 5.11 -19.93 10.32
C VAL A 86 5.32 -20.48 8.91
N PRO A 87 5.55 -21.81 8.74
CA PRO A 87 5.69 -22.44 7.42
C PRO A 87 4.47 -22.22 6.52
N ASN A 88 4.71 -22.27 5.21
CA ASN A 88 3.64 -22.22 4.23
C ASN A 88 3.00 -23.60 4.08
N VAL A 89 1.67 -23.63 4.01
CA VAL A 89 0.85 -24.78 3.66
C VAL A 89 0.07 -24.46 2.37
N ILE A 90 -0.58 -25.47 1.80
CA ILE A 90 -1.42 -25.34 0.60
C ILE A 90 -2.88 -25.26 1.01
N PHE A 91 -3.55 -24.19 0.61
CA PHE A 91 -5.00 -24.04 0.71
C PHE A 91 -5.61 -24.38 -0.65
N THR A 92 -6.55 -25.31 -0.67
CA THR A 92 -7.31 -25.70 -1.87
C THR A 92 -8.79 -25.53 -1.62
N ILE A 93 -9.48 -24.80 -2.51
CA ILE A 93 -10.93 -24.59 -2.48
C ILE A 93 -11.59 -25.38 -3.60
N GLN A 94 -12.58 -26.20 -3.27
CA GLN A 94 -13.38 -26.99 -4.22
C GLN A 94 -14.88 -26.73 -4.02
N SER A 95 -15.65 -26.72 -5.10
CA SER A 95 -17.12 -26.65 -5.02
C SER A 95 -17.71 -27.99 -4.61
N LEU A 96 -18.78 -27.94 -3.83
CA LEU A 96 -19.68 -29.07 -3.65
C LEU A 96 -20.68 -29.14 -4.81
N VAL A 97 -20.96 -30.34 -5.28
CA VAL A 97 -21.95 -30.63 -6.31
C VAL A 97 -23.31 -30.63 -5.62
N ASN A 98 -24.09 -29.56 -5.82
CA ASN A 98 -25.43 -29.29 -5.25
C ASN A 98 -25.47 -28.59 -3.88
N ASP A 99 -24.36 -28.07 -3.36
CA ASP A 99 -24.34 -27.20 -2.18
C ASP A 99 -23.68 -25.85 -2.51
N ASN A 100 -24.11 -24.80 -1.82
CA ASN A 100 -23.56 -23.44 -1.93
C ASN A 100 -22.31 -23.21 -1.05
N ARG A 101 -21.93 -24.20 -0.24
CA ARG A 101 -20.68 -24.24 0.54
C ARG A 101 -19.52 -24.77 -0.30
N PHE A 102 -18.32 -24.59 0.23
CA PHE A 102 -17.07 -24.99 -0.43
C PHE A 102 -16.22 -25.81 0.53
N LEU A 103 -15.50 -26.79 0.01
CA LEU A 103 -14.47 -27.48 0.77
C LEU A 103 -13.19 -26.65 0.72
N LEU A 104 -12.74 -26.16 1.88
CA LEU A 104 -11.38 -25.68 2.11
C LEU A 104 -10.55 -26.84 2.64
N SER A 105 -9.55 -27.26 1.88
CA SER A 105 -8.55 -28.24 2.29
C SER A 105 -7.22 -27.55 2.55
N ILE A 106 -6.60 -27.80 3.71
CA ILE A 106 -5.32 -27.26 4.12
C ILE A 106 -4.33 -28.42 4.21
N SER A 107 -3.31 -28.45 3.36
CA SER A 107 -2.35 -29.55 3.30
C SER A 107 -0.91 -29.10 3.47
N ASP A 108 -0.08 -30.00 3.98
CA ASP A 108 1.36 -29.79 4.06
C ASP A 108 1.97 -29.67 2.66
N ILE A 109 2.96 -28.80 2.53
CA ILE A 109 3.55 -28.45 1.24
C ILE A 109 4.57 -29.48 0.73
N GLU A 110 5.13 -30.30 1.63
CA GLU A 110 6.18 -31.26 1.33
C GLU A 110 5.59 -32.62 0.92
N ASP A 111 4.58 -33.10 1.64
CA ASP A 111 4.02 -34.44 1.43
C ASP A 111 2.58 -34.46 0.89
N GLY A 112 1.94 -33.30 0.79
CA GLY A 112 0.57 -33.11 0.30
C GLY A 112 -0.50 -33.66 1.22
N VAL A 113 -0.15 -34.05 2.46
CA VAL A 113 -1.09 -34.63 3.44
C VAL A 113 -1.99 -33.56 4.00
N LEU A 114 -3.27 -33.89 4.15
CA LEU A 114 -4.29 -32.99 4.68
C LEU A 114 -4.05 -32.77 6.19
N ILE A 115 -3.93 -31.50 6.59
CA ILE A 115 -3.76 -31.04 7.97
C ILE A 115 -5.13 -30.72 8.56
N ASP A 116 -5.88 -29.84 7.89
CA ASP A 116 -7.19 -29.35 8.31
C ASP A 116 -8.12 -29.24 7.09
N ALA A 117 -9.43 -29.36 7.30
CA ALA A 117 -10.41 -29.16 6.25
C ALA A 117 -11.71 -28.59 6.81
N TYR A 118 -12.41 -27.75 6.05
CA TYR A 118 -13.59 -27.02 6.50
C TYR A 118 -14.62 -26.88 5.38
N LEU A 119 -15.91 -26.96 5.73
CA LEU A 119 -17.00 -26.58 4.82
C LEU A 119 -17.31 -25.09 4.96
N ILE A 120 -16.58 -24.26 4.22
CA ILE A 120 -16.67 -22.81 4.34
C ILE A 120 -17.79 -22.22 3.50
N HIS A 121 -18.27 -21.06 3.93
CA HIS A 121 -19.27 -20.30 3.19
C HIS A 121 -18.65 -19.47 2.07
N LYS A 122 -19.48 -19.08 1.10
CA LYS A 122 -19.08 -18.26 -0.05
C LYS A 122 -18.42 -16.91 0.30
N TYR A 123 -18.79 -16.32 1.44
CA TYR A 123 -18.21 -15.05 1.89
C TYR A 123 -16.74 -15.21 2.34
N GLU A 124 -16.35 -16.40 2.79
CA GLU A 124 -15.00 -16.72 3.27
C GLU A 124 -14.02 -16.93 2.12
N VAL A 125 -14.50 -17.60 1.05
CA VAL A 125 -13.73 -17.88 -0.17
C VAL A 125 -13.17 -16.59 -0.81
N SER A 126 -13.95 -15.51 -0.77
CA SER A 126 -13.58 -14.25 -1.41
C SER A 126 -12.25 -13.69 -0.88
N LEU A 127 -12.02 -13.76 0.43
CA LEU A 127 -10.79 -13.26 1.06
C LEU A 127 -9.55 -13.96 0.50
N LEU A 128 -9.63 -15.27 0.30
CA LEU A 128 -8.51 -16.10 -0.16
C LEU A 128 -8.07 -15.76 -1.60
N SER A 129 -9.01 -15.31 -2.44
CA SER A 129 -8.72 -14.91 -3.83
C SER A 129 -8.10 -13.50 -3.96
N MET A 130 -8.12 -12.71 -2.89
CA MET A 130 -7.70 -11.31 -2.92
C MET A 130 -6.23 -11.17 -2.51
N LYS A 131 -5.46 -10.41 -3.29
CA LYS A 131 -4.06 -10.10 -2.94
C LYS A 131 -3.98 -8.73 -2.28
N ARG A 132 -3.51 -8.69 -1.03
CA ARG A 132 -3.21 -7.44 -0.33
C ARG A 132 -2.04 -6.73 -1.01
N ASP A 133 -2.19 -5.45 -1.28
CA ASP A 133 -1.19 -4.67 -2.01
C ASP A 133 0.18 -4.65 -1.32
N LEU A 134 0.19 -4.59 0.02
CA LEU A 134 1.42 -4.62 0.81
C LEU A 134 2.17 -5.95 0.70
N VAL A 135 1.46 -7.07 0.54
CA VAL A 135 2.09 -8.39 0.37
C VAL A 135 2.78 -8.47 -0.98
N VAL A 136 2.06 -8.10 -2.05
CA VAL A 136 2.63 -8.05 -3.41
C VAL A 136 3.83 -7.10 -3.47
N HIS A 137 3.74 -5.94 -2.83
CA HIS A 137 4.87 -5.01 -2.70
C HIS A 137 6.09 -5.68 -2.03
N LYS A 138 5.88 -6.40 -0.93
CA LYS A 138 6.97 -7.13 -0.26
C LYS A 138 7.57 -8.17 -1.20
N ASP A 139 6.76 -8.94 -1.90
CA ASP A 139 7.25 -10.00 -2.78
C ASP A 139 8.09 -9.47 -3.98
N ILE A 140 7.77 -8.27 -4.50
CA ILE A 140 8.53 -7.66 -5.59
C ILE A 140 9.87 -7.09 -5.09
N PHE A 141 9.88 -6.46 -3.90
CA PHE A 141 11.01 -5.63 -3.45
C PHE A 141 11.86 -6.23 -2.33
N HIS A 142 11.39 -7.28 -1.65
CA HIS A 142 12.09 -7.89 -0.51
C HIS A 142 12.57 -9.30 -0.89
N SER A 143 13.68 -9.37 -1.62
CA SER A 143 14.52 -10.57 -1.65
C SER A 143 15.50 -10.54 -0.48
N ARG A 144 15.84 -11.72 0.08
CA ARG A 144 16.87 -11.83 1.13
C ARG A 144 18.20 -11.37 0.53
N THR A 145 18.74 -10.27 1.04
CA THR A 145 20.09 -9.82 0.72
C THR A 145 21.07 -10.33 1.75
N GLU A 146 22.22 -10.78 1.27
CA GLU A 146 23.37 -11.16 2.08
C GLU A 146 23.85 -9.97 2.92
N ARG A 147 24.66 -10.25 3.94
CA ARG A 147 25.28 -9.23 4.78
C ARG A 147 26.12 -8.30 3.88
N PRO A 148 25.89 -6.97 3.89
CA PRO A 148 26.68 -6.03 3.09
C PRO A 148 28.18 -6.07 3.43
N GLU A 149 29.02 -6.12 2.41
CA GLU A 149 30.50 -6.06 2.50
C GLU A 149 31.00 -4.85 3.29
N ILE A 150 30.22 -3.77 3.37
CA ILE A 150 30.61 -2.59 4.12
C ILE A 150 30.83 -2.85 5.61
N PHE A 151 30.27 -3.93 6.16
CA PHE A 151 30.54 -4.30 7.54
C PHE A 151 31.94 -4.90 7.75
N ASP A 152 32.65 -5.26 6.69
CA ASP A 152 34.04 -5.72 6.75
C ASP A 152 35.00 -4.53 6.91
N LEU A 153 34.55 -3.31 6.56
CA LEU A 153 35.25 -2.08 6.90
C LEU A 153 35.51 -1.96 8.42
N LEU A 154 34.61 -2.51 9.24
CA LEU A 154 34.70 -2.40 10.69
C LEU A 154 35.88 -3.16 11.30
N THR A 155 36.44 -4.14 10.58
CA THR A 155 37.65 -4.88 10.98
C THR A 155 38.93 -4.34 10.35
N SER A 156 38.85 -3.28 9.55
CA SER A 156 40.02 -2.63 8.97
C SER A 156 40.73 -1.71 9.97
N GLU A 157 41.92 -1.26 9.60
CA GLU A 157 42.79 -0.39 10.41
C GLU A 157 42.06 0.86 10.91
N SER A 158 42.27 1.19 12.18
CA SER A 158 41.69 2.36 12.83
C SER A 158 41.91 3.68 12.08
N PRO A 159 40.97 4.64 12.24
CA PRO A 159 41.16 5.98 11.73
C PRO A 159 42.25 6.74 12.48
N SER A 160 42.83 7.74 11.80
CA SER A 160 43.79 8.66 12.42
C SER A 160 43.11 9.65 13.37
N TRP A 161 43.87 10.19 14.33
CA TRP A 161 43.39 11.22 15.26
C TRP A 161 42.76 12.44 14.58
N PRO A 162 43.34 13.01 13.50
CA PRO A 162 42.73 14.13 12.80
C PRO A 162 41.33 13.81 12.26
N PHE A 163 41.12 12.59 11.76
CA PHE A 163 39.81 12.15 11.31
C PHE A 163 38.83 12.03 12.47
N ILE A 164 39.25 11.41 13.58
CA ILE A 164 38.40 11.28 14.77
C ILE A 164 38.00 12.65 15.31
N ALA A 165 38.97 13.59 15.40
CA ALA A 165 38.70 14.96 15.83
C ALA A 165 37.66 15.66 14.94
N SER A 166 37.71 15.43 13.62
CA SER A 166 36.72 15.96 12.66
C SER A 166 35.30 15.39 12.84
N LEU A 167 35.17 14.17 13.35
CA LEU A 167 33.86 13.57 13.64
C LEU A 167 33.25 14.12 14.93
N VAL A 168 34.10 14.44 15.89
CA VAL A 168 33.72 14.79 17.25
C VAL A 168 33.45 16.30 17.39
N GLU A 169 34.16 17.14 16.60
CA GLU A 169 34.13 18.61 16.60
C GLU A 169 34.15 19.23 18.02
N ASP A 170 32.99 19.33 18.69
CA ASP A 170 32.78 20.02 19.98
C ASP A 170 32.29 19.10 21.11
N VAL A 171 32.30 17.77 20.92
CA VAL A 171 31.79 16.82 21.92
C VAL A 171 32.94 16.23 22.72
N THR A 172 32.87 16.26 24.04
CA THR A 172 33.86 15.54 24.86
C THR A 172 33.43 14.09 25.04
N ILE A 173 34.21 13.14 24.49
CA ILE A 173 34.00 11.70 24.68
C ILE A 173 35.04 11.19 25.69
N PRO A 174 34.62 10.78 26.90
CA PRO A 174 35.55 10.33 27.92
C PRO A 174 36.24 9.03 27.48
N ASN A 175 37.55 8.94 27.74
CA ASN A 175 38.38 7.75 27.48
C ASN A 175 38.43 7.31 26.00
N LEU A 176 38.19 8.22 25.05
CA LEU A 176 38.38 7.93 23.63
C LEU A 176 39.86 7.65 23.34
N THR A 177 40.15 6.47 22.78
CA THR A 177 41.51 6.01 22.44
C THR A 177 41.50 5.35 21.07
N ILE A 178 42.59 5.46 20.32
CA ILE A 178 42.78 4.69 19.08
C ILE A 178 43.16 3.26 19.46
N LYS A 179 42.41 2.31 18.92
CA LYS A 179 42.62 0.87 19.05
C LYS A 179 43.04 0.26 17.71
N ASP A 180 42.98 -1.05 17.53
CA ASP A 180 43.48 -1.71 16.32
C ASP A 180 42.50 -1.59 15.15
N THR A 181 41.19 -1.63 15.43
CA THR A 181 40.16 -1.62 14.39
C THR A 181 39.24 -0.39 14.40
N ILE A 182 38.66 -0.08 13.23
CA ILE A 182 37.62 0.95 13.09
C ILE A 182 36.49 0.74 14.10
N ARG A 183 36.03 -0.50 14.27
CA ARG A 183 34.97 -0.84 15.24
C ARG A 183 35.31 -0.36 16.63
N GLU A 184 36.47 -0.79 17.13
CA GLU A 184 36.88 -0.56 18.51
C GLU A 184 37.17 0.92 18.79
N THR A 185 37.73 1.62 17.82
CA THR A 185 38.06 3.05 17.93
C THR A 185 36.82 3.95 17.86
N LEU A 186 35.85 3.62 16.97
CA LEU A 186 34.64 4.45 16.80
C LEU A 186 33.50 4.05 17.73
N GLU A 187 33.55 2.88 18.38
CA GLU A 187 32.51 2.41 19.29
C GLU A 187 32.06 3.44 20.35
N PRO A 188 32.97 4.17 21.02
CA PRO A 188 32.57 5.19 22.00
C PRO A 188 31.80 6.38 21.41
N LEU A 189 31.85 6.57 20.08
CA LEU A 189 31.15 7.66 19.39
C LEU A 189 29.67 7.35 19.10
N VAL A 190 29.23 6.11 19.36
CA VAL A 190 27.85 5.68 19.12
C VAL A 190 27.23 5.24 20.45
N PRO A 191 26.14 5.89 20.89
CA PRO A 191 25.53 5.59 22.19
C PRO A 191 25.15 4.11 22.36
N SER A 192 25.39 3.57 23.56
CA SER A 192 25.02 2.20 23.91
C SER A 192 23.52 1.99 24.06
N SER A 193 22.75 3.07 24.26
CA SER A 193 21.28 3.06 24.29
C SER A 193 20.65 2.70 22.93
N PHE A 194 21.39 2.84 21.83
CA PHE A 194 20.89 2.52 20.51
C PHE A 194 20.87 1.00 20.30
N PRO A 195 19.87 0.43 19.62
CA PRO A 195 19.85 -1.01 19.32
C PRO A 195 21.10 -1.48 18.56
N GLN A 196 21.63 -2.66 18.90
CA GLN A 196 22.88 -3.18 18.32
C GLN A 196 22.92 -3.23 16.77
N PRO A 197 21.83 -3.61 16.06
CA PRO A 197 21.81 -3.57 14.59
C PRO A 197 21.96 -2.16 14.02
N ILE A 198 21.43 -1.15 14.72
CA ILE A 198 21.56 0.27 14.36
C ILE A 198 22.99 0.73 14.65
N ARG A 199 23.52 0.44 15.84
CA ARG A 199 24.91 0.79 16.22
C ARG A 199 25.92 0.32 15.19
N THR A 200 25.81 -0.93 14.75
CA THR A 200 26.71 -1.51 13.75
C THR A 200 26.68 -0.76 12.41
N GLN A 201 25.49 -0.34 11.97
CA GLN A 201 25.33 0.43 10.73
C GLN A 201 25.84 1.87 10.86
N VAL A 202 25.61 2.51 12.00
CA VAL A 202 26.14 3.84 12.30
C VAL A 202 27.67 3.81 12.35
N LEU A 203 28.27 2.81 12.99
CA LEU A 203 29.74 2.65 13.00
C LEU A 203 30.30 2.47 11.59
N ALA A 204 29.65 1.66 10.75
CA ALA A 204 30.06 1.48 9.36
C ALA A 204 29.97 2.80 8.58
N PHE A 205 28.94 3.61 8.84
CA PHE A 205 28.78 4.94 8.26
C PHE A 205 29.90 5.89 8.71
N LEU A 206 30.15 5.99 10.02
CA LEU A 206 31.23 6.83 10.54
C LEU A 206 32.60 6.41 9.99
N GLY A 207 32.86 5.10 9.86
CA GLY A 207 34.08 4.60 9.21
C GLY A 207 34.15 4.95 7.72
N TRP A 208 33.00 4.89 7.02
CA TRP A 208 32.91 5.23 5.60
C TRP A 208 33.22 6.71 5.32
N LEU A 209 32.95 7.61 6.29
CA LEU A 209 33.25 9.04 6.16
C LEU A 209 34.74 9.34 5.91
N ARG A 210 35.66 8.40 6.17
CA ARG A 210 37.08 8.53 5.80
C ARG A 210 37.30 8.67 4.31
N LYS A 211 36.44 8.02 3.51
CA LYS A 211 36.51 8.03 2.05
C LYS A 211 35.66 9.15 1.48
N SER A 212 34.42 9.37 1.98
CA SER A 212 33.48 10.46 1.64
C SER A 212 33.42 10.95 0.18
N GLU A 213 33.86 10.13 -0.77
CA GLU A 213 33.87 10.48 -2.18
C GLU A 213 32.53 10.11 -2.80
N ILE A 214 32.09 10.92 -3.76
CA ILE A 214 30.91 10.61 -4.56
C ILE A 214 31.27 9.38 -5.41
N PRO A 215 30.53 8.26 -5.28
CA PRO A 215 30.86 7.03 -5.99
C PRO A 215 30.88 7.24 -7.51
N ASN A 216 31.90 6.71 -8.19
CA ASN A 216 31.96 6.67 -9.65
C ASN A 216 31.12 5.51 -10.21
N GLU A 217 29.86 5.42 -9.81
CA GLU A 217 28.91 4.42 -10.27
C GLU A 217 27.48 4.97 -10.29
N ASP A 218 26.55 4.23 -10.89
CA ASP A 218 25.13 4.61 -10.95
C ASP A 218 24.52 4.65 -9.53
N PRO A 219 23.83 5.74 -9.13
CA PRO A 219 23.11 5.82 -7.86
C PRO A 219 22.17 4.64 -7.57
N ILE A 220 21.52 4.06 -8.60
CA ILE A 220 20.63 2.90 -8.40
C ILE A 220 21.43 1.67 -7.98
N VAL A 221 22.58 1.42 -8.63
CA VAL A 221 23.46 0.29 -8.33
C VAL A 221 24.04 0.44 -6.93
N PHE A 222 24.55 1.63 -6.61
CA PHE A 222 25.05 1.97 -5.28
C PHE A 222 23.99 1.69 -4.20
N ARG A 223 22.77 2.21 -4.39
CA ARG A 223 21.66 2.06 -3.45
C ARG A 223 21.23 0.59 -3.26
N THR A 224 21.27 -0.20 -4.33
CA THR A 224 20.87 -1.62 -4.31
C THR A 224 21.88 -2.47 -3.55
N ARG A 225 23.18 -2.18 -3.68
CA ARG A 225 24.28 -2.89 -2.98
C ARG A 225 24.09 -2.89 -1.46
N TYR A 226 23.56 -1.81 -0.89
CA TYR A 226 23.40 -1.64 0.56
C TYR A 226 21.95 -1.75 1.04
N SER A 227 21.07 -2.41 0.28
CA SER A 227 19.65 -2.51 0.60
C SER A 227 19.32 -3.23 1.91
N SER A 228 20.20 -4.13 2.41
CA SER A 228 20.06 -4.76 3.74
C SER A 228 20.57 -3.91 4.91
N ALA A 229 21.22 -2.78 4.65
CA ALA A 229 21.73 -1.87 5.67
C ALA A 229 21.06 -0.49 5.55
N ASP A 230 19.76 -0.44 5.85
CA ASP A 230 18.91 0.73 5.67
C ASP A 230 19.40 1.99 6.39
N VAL A 231 19.90 1.88 7.63
CA VAL A 231 20.42 3.03 8.39
C VAL A 231 21.69 3.55 7.74
N PHE A 232 22.64 2.65 7.46
CA PHE A 232 23.89 3.01 6.78
C PHE A 232 23.61 3.73 5.46
N ARG A 233 22.80 3.10 4.60
CA ARG A 233 22.40 3.61 3.29
C ARG A 233 21.75 4.99 3.41
N THR A 234 20.81 5.15 4.33
CA THR A 234 20.08 6.40 4.56
C THR A 234 21.01 7.55 4.92
N LEU A 235 21.98 7.29 5.80
CA LEU A 235 22.98 8.27 6.25
C LEU A 235 23.98 8.63 5.15
N VAL A 236 24.53 7.63 4.45
CA VAL A 236 25.48 7.86 3.34
C VAL A 236 24.83 8.66 2.21
N GLU A 237 23.65 8.25 1.75
CA GLU A 237 22.94 8.97 0.70
C GLU A 237 22.65 10.43 1.10
N GLY A 238 22.24 10.67 2.35
CA GLY A 238 22.03 12.04 2.84
C GLY A 238 23.33 12.85 2.92
N HIS A 239 24.43 12.22 3.34
CA HIS A 239 25.75 12.83 3.37
C HIS A 239 26.24 13.20 1.96
N LEU A 240 26.09 12.29 0.99
CA LEU A 240 26.45 12.52 -0.41
C LEU A 240 25.68 13.70 -1.00
N LEU A 241 24.39 13.83 -0.68
CA LEU A 241 23.59 14.99 -1.09
C LEU A 241 24.13 16.29 -0.48
N CYS A 242 24.51 16.30 0.80
CA CYS A 242 25.17 17.46 1.41
C CYS A 242 26.44 17.86 0.65
N LEU A 243 27.31 16.90 0.33
CA LEU A 243 28.55 17.14 -0.41
C LEU A 243 28.30 17.68 -1.82
N ILE A 244 27.31 17.14 -2.54
CA ILE A 244 26.98 17.57 -3.91
C ILE A 244 26.36 18.97 -3.92
N ASP A 245 25.45 19.24 -2.99
CA ASP A 245 24.69 20.49 -2.93
C ASP A 245 25.44 21.61 -2.18
N GLY A 246 26.65 21.33 -1.66
CA GLY A 246 27.46 22.29 -0.91
C GLY A 246 26.85 22.70 0.44
N VAL A 247 26.00 21.85 1.02
CA VAL A 247 25.37 22.05 2.33
C VAL A 247 26.25 21.42 3.40
N LYS A 248 26.49 22.13 4.52
CA LYS A 248 27.28 21.58 5.64
C LYS A 248 26.63 20.26 6.13
N PRO A 249 27.36 19.13 6.16
CA PRO A 249 26.83 17.89 6.70
C PRO A 249 26.40 18.01 8.16
N PRO A 250 25.42 17.21 8.61
CA PRO A 250 25.03 17.16 10.02
C PRO A 250 26.23 16.80 10.93
N PRO A 251 26.36 17.40 12.13
CA PRO A 251 27.34 16.97 13.12
C PRO A 251 26.86 15.67 13.80
N TYR A 252 27.03 14.55 13.10
CA TYR A 252 26.39 13.26 13.44
C TYR A 252 26.62 12.82 14.89
N VAL A 253 27.89 12.79 15.35
CA VAL A 253 28.24 12.34 16.72
C VAL A 253 27.58 13.23 17.77
N ARG A 254 27.63 14.56 17.58
CA ARG A 254 26.98 15.53 18.47
C ARG A 254 25.48 15.30 18.57
N ILE A 255 24.80 15.14 17.44
CA ILE A 255 23.35 14.88 17.44
C ILE A 255 23.03 13.58 18.19
N MET A 256 23.79 12.51 17.94
CA MET A 256 23.58 11.22 18.60
C MET A 256 23.79 11.30 20.12
N MET A 257 24.84 11.98 20.58
CA MET A 257 25.12 12.18 22.01
C MET A 257 24.06 13.04 22.69
N MET A 258 23.63 14.14 22.06
CA MET A 258 22.55 14.97 22.59
C MET A 258 21.22 14.22 22.66
N ALA A 259 20.95 13.34 21.69
CA ALA A 259 19.74 12.53 21.70
C ALA A 259 19.74 11.50 22.84
N ASP A 260 20.88 10.85 23.07
CA ASP A 260 21.09 9.90 24.17
C ASP A 260 20.88 10.55 25.54
N GLN A 261 21.40 11.77 25.72
CA GLN A 261 21.24 12.56 26.94
C GLN A 261 19.85 13.19 27.08
N GLY A 262 18.98 13.03 26.08
CA GLY A 262 17.66 13.65 26.06
C GLY A 262 17.64 15.17 25.84
N LEU A 263 18.80 15.77 25.56
CA LEU A 263 19.01 17.22 25.39
C LEU A 263 18.70 17.74 23.98
N LEU A 264 18.39 16.84 23.04
CA LEU A 264 18.08 17.23 21.67
C LEU A 264 16.69 17.90 21.60
N GLU A 265 16.63 19.17 21.21
CA GLU A 265 15.36 19.86 20.98
C GLU A 265 14.45 19.05 20.03
N LEU A 266 13.19 18.87 20.44
CA LEU A 266 12.22 18.12 19.67
C LEU A 266 11.86 18.87 18.39
N THR A 267 11.66 18.09 17.33
CA THR A 267 11.49 18.56 15.96
C THR A 267 10.09 19.12 15.70
N ASP A 268 9.95 19.94 14.65
CA ASP A 268 8.65 20.39 14.14
C ASP A 268 7.78 19.23 13.58
N ARG A 269 8.37 18.04 13.38
CA ARG A 269 7.65 16.84 12.95
C ARG A 269 6.93 16.21 14.14
N PRO A 270 5.63 15.89 14.04
CA PRO A 270 4.96 15.07 15.03
C PRO A 270 5.52 13.65 14.98
N ILE A 271 6.20 13.25 16.05
CA ILE A 271 6.65 11.87 16.28
C ILE A 271 5.61 11.27 17.23
N PRO A 272 5.10 10.04 16.99
CA PRO A 272 4.23 9.37 17.95
C PRO A 272 4.87 9.37 19.34
N GLU A 273 4.09 9.67 20.39
CA GLU A 273 4.61 9.75 21.77
C GLU A 273 5.35 8.48 22.22
N THR A 274 4.98 7.32 21.66
CA THR A 274 5.65 6.04 21.91
C THR A 274 7.04 5.93 21.27
N GLU A 275 7.27 6.64 20.17
CA GLU A 275 8.54 6.62 19.42
C GLU A 275 9.46 7.76 19.83
N ILE A 276 8.91 8.87 20.34
CA ILE A 276 9.68 10.05 20.75
C ILE A 276 10.64 9.76 21.91
N GLN A 277 10.36 8.72 22.70
CA GLN A 277 11.24 8.28 23.79
C GLN A 277 12.47 7.52 23.30
N ASN A 278 12.50 7.05 22.05
CA ASN A 278 13.65 6.32 21.51
C ASN A 278 14.77 7.31 21.09
N PRO A 279 15.96 7.26 21.72
CA PRO A 279 17.06 8.17 21.41
C PRO A 279 17.52 8.14 19.95
N TRP A 280 17.56 6.95 19.32
CA TRP A 280 17.92 6.84 17.91
C TRP A 280 16.91 7.55 17.01
N VAL A 281 15.60 7.37 17.26
CA VAL A 281 14.55 8.01 16.44
C VAL A 281 14.69 9.53 16.50
N ARG A 282 14.93 10.10 17.68
CA ARG A 282 15.18 11.54 17.83
C ARG A 282 16.41 11.99 17.03
N ALA A 283 17.52 11.26 17.13
CA ALA A 283 18.74 11.57 16.39
C ALA A 283 18.52 11.51 14.87
N GLU A 284 17.88 10.44 14.40
CA GLU A 284 17.61 10.19 12.99
C GLU A 284 16.75 11.32 12.38
N VAL A 285 15.65 11.69 13.04
CA VAL A 285 14.77 12.75 12.54
C VAL A 285 15.53 14.07 12.42
N LYS A 286 16.33 14.43 13.44
CA LYS A 286 17.13 15.66 13.40
C LYS A 286 18.19 15.65 12.30
N ILE A 287 18.89 14.53 12.11
CA ILE A 287 19.84 14.34 11.02
C ILE A 287 19.14 14.55 9.67
N GLN A 288 17.96 13.94 9.48
CA GLN A 288 17.21 14.06 8.23
C GLN A 288 16.70 15.48 7.95
N GLU A 289 16.43 16.30 8.97
CA GLU A 289 16.04 17.72 8.79
C GLU A 289 17.16 18.57 8.21
N MET A 290 18.41 18.24 8.55
CA MET A 290 19.60 18.95 8.10
C MET A 290 20.03 18.56 6.68
N PHE A 291 19.54 17.45 6.13
CA PHE A 291 19.80 17.09 4.74
C PHE A 291 19.17 18.09 3.73
N PRO A 292 19.66 18.13 2.49
CA PRO A 292 19.07 18.95 1.44
C PRO A 292 17.60 18.60 1.17
N ASP A 293 16.83 19.57 0.68
CA ASP A 293 15.41 19.36 0.36
C ASP A 293 15.24 18.53 -0.92
N MET A 294 15.11 17.23 -0.74
CA MET A 294 14.86 16.25 -1.80
C MET A 294 13.51 16.47 -2.51
N MET A 295 12.51 17.04 -1.83
CA MET A 295 11.16 17.17 -2.37
C MET A 295 11.13 18.15 -3.55
N LYS A 296 11.97 19.20 -3.51
CA LYS A 296 12.13 20.16 -4.60
C LYS A 296 12.49 19.48 -5.93
N CYS A 297 13.47 18.57 -5.90
CA CYS A 297 13.87 17.81 -7.08
C CYS A 297 12.72 16.95 -7.61
N VAL A 298 12.06 16.20 -6.73
CA VAL A 298 10.96 15.32 -7.12
C VAL A 298 9.78 16.10 -7.72
N ILE A 299 9.41 17.23 -7.12
CA ILE A 299 8.31 18.08 -7.62
C ILE A 299 8.63 18.63 -9.00
N LYS A 300 9.86 19.10 -9.23
CA LYS A 300 10.33 19.56 -10.55
C LYS A 300 10.07 18.48 -11.60
N TYR A 301 10.57 17.26 -11.40
CA TYR A 301 10.42 16.17 -12.37
C TYR A 301 8.96 15.72 -12.53
N ALA A 302 8.22 15.58 -11.43
CA ALA A 302 6.80 15.21 -11.49
C ALA A 302 5.98 16.24 -12.28
N GLN A 303 6.16 17.54 -12.03
CA GLN A 303 5.47 18.60 -12.76
C GLN A 303 5.82 18.55 -14.26
N THR A 304 7.10 18.46 -14.60
CA THR A 304 7.54 18.36 -16.00
C THR A 304 6.90 17.18 -16.71
N LEU A 305 6.92 15.98 -16.13
CA LEU A 305 6.36 14.79 -16.76
C LEU A 305 4.83 14.82 -16.85
N ASN A 306 4.16 15.31 -15.80
CA ASN A 306 2.70 15.45 -15.80
C ASN A 306 2.21 16.47 -16.84
N THR A 307 2.97 17.53 -17.11
CA THR A 307 2.64 18.51 -18.16
C THR A 307 2.95 18.01 -19.56
N GLN A 308 4.07 17.30 -19.75
CA GLN A 308 4.45 16.77 -21.08
C GLN A 308 3.54 15.63 -21.55
N GLY A 309 2.89 14.93 -20.63
CA GLY A 309 2.04 13.79 -20.96
C GLY A 309 2.81 12.66 -21.64
N LYS A 310 4.12 12.50 -21.38
CA LYS A 310 4.90 11.37 -21.89
C LYS A 310 4.82 10.19 -20.91
N ILE A 311 4.73 8.98 -21.45
CA ILE A 311 4.86 7.75 -20.65
C ILE A 311 6.33 7.42 -20.60
N LEU A 312 6.88 7.29 -19.39
CA LEU A 312 8.26 6.92 -19.14
C LEU A 312 8.25 5.71 -18.20
N THR A 313 8.93 4.67 -18.65
CA THR A 313 9.11 3.41 -17.91
C THR A 313 10.51 3.30 -17.29
N LYS A 314 11.22 4.42 -17.17
CA LYS A 314 12.55 4.57 -16.55
C LYS A 314 12.65 5.91 -15.84
N LEU A 315 13.69 6.10 -15.01
CA LEU A 315 13.92 7.40 -14.40
C LEU A 315 14.12 8.49 -15.48
N PRO A 316 13.64 9.72 -15.24
CA PRO A 316 13.82 10.83 -16.18
C PRO A 316 15.28 11.32 -16.26
N VAL A 317 16.13 10.93 -15.31
CA VAL A 317 17.58 11.10 -15.38
C VAL A 317 18.21 9.75 -15.67
N THR A 318 18.84 9.64 -16.83
CA THR A 318 19.48 8.39 -17.31
C THR A 318 20.77 8.09 -16.55
N LYS A 319 21.25 6.85 -16.65
CA LYS A 319 22.56 6.45 -16.12
C LYS A 319 23.67 7.27 -16.78
N GLU A 320 23.61 7.45 -18.09
CA GLU A 320 24.63 8.16 -18.86
C GLU A 320 24.73 9.64 -18.47
N GLU A 321 23.61 10.30 -18.17
CA GLU A 321 23.59 11.66 -17.65
C GLU A 321 24.15 11.74 -16.23
N ALA A 322 23.76 10.82 -15.35
CA ALA A 322 24.24 10.76 -13.97
C ALA A 322 25.77 10.53 -13.89
N MET A 323 26.34 9.74 -14.81
CA MET A 323 27.79 9.52 -14.86
C MET A 323 28.58 10.74 -15.36
N LYS A 324 27.92 11.71 -16.02
CA LYS A 324 28.58 12.90 -16.58
C LYS A 324 28.52 14.13 -15.67
N SER A 325 27.62 14.15 -14.68
CA SER A 325 27.38 15.34 -13.85
C SER A 325 27.00 14.96 -12.42
N LYS A 326 27.66 15.58 -11.44
CA LYS A 326 27.31 15.44 -10.01
C LYS A 326 25.87 15.84 -9.72
N THR A 327 25.36 16.87 -10.41
CA THR A 327 23.96 17.31 -10.25
C THR A 327 22.98 16.26 -10.77
N SER A 328 23.25 15.67 -11.93
CA SER A 328 22.43 14.59 -12.48
C SER A 328 22.53 13.32 -11.62
N TRP A 329 23.71 13.05 -11.05
CA TRP A 329 23.91 11.98 -10.07
C TRP A 329 23.02 12.18 -8.84
N SER A 330 23.02 13.39 -8.26
CA SER A 330 22.15 13.78 -7.14
C SER A 330 20.66 13.64 -7.48
N ASP A 331 20.21 14.21 -8.60
CA ASP A 331 18.81 14.12 -9.03
C ASP A 331 18.36 12.66 -9.18
N ARG A 332 19.19 11.81 -9.80
CA ARG A 332 18.90 10.38 -9.97
C ARG A 332 18.87 9.63 -8.63
N LEU A 333 19.78 9.95 -7.70
CA LEU A 333 19.74 9.41 -6.34
C LEU A 333 18.45 9.80 -5.63
N VAL A 334 18.09 11.09 -5.67
CA VAL A 334 16.88 11.62 -5.01
C VAL A 334 15.62 10.95 -5.54
N LEU A 335 15.47 10.85 -6.87
CA LEU A 335 14.31 10.20 -7.48
C LEU A 335 14.21 8.72 -7.09
N SER A 336 15.34 8.02 -6.99
CA SER A 336 15.41 6.63 -6.56
C SER A 336 15.05 6.46 -5.07
N ARG A 337 15.64 7.30 -4.21
CA ARG A 337 15.44 7.27 -2.76
C ARG A 337 14.00 7.63 -2.36
N MET A 338 13.46 8.68 -2.97
CA MET A 338 12.10 9.16 -2.68
C MET A 338 11.00 8.26 -3.29
N GLY A 339 11.39 7.21 -4.03
CA GLY A 339 10.48 6.28 -4.66
C GLY A 339 9.63 6.98 -5.71
N PHE A 340 10.25 7.56 -6.73
CA PHE A 340 9.54 8.19 -7.83
C PHE A 340 8.74 7.15 -8.63
N PHE A 341 7.43 7.34 -8.72
CA PHE A 341 6.52 6.37 -9.33
C PHE A 341 5.54 7.03 -10.30
N MET A 342 5.05 6.22 -11.22
CA MET A 342 3.91 6.53 -12.10
C MET A 342 2.68 5.80 -11.58
N ARG A 343 1.53 6.48 -11.51
CA ARG A 343 0.27 5.88 -11.08
C ARG A 343 -0.85 6.21 -12.05
N GLY A 344 -1.70 5.22 -12.28
CA GLY A 344 -2.86 5.30 -13.16
C GLY A 344 -4.14 5.48 -12.38
N TYR A 345 -4.95 6.44 -12.81
CA TYR A 345 -6.32 6.60 -12.35
C TYR A 345 -7.25 6.08 -13.44
N VAL A 346 -7.75 4.88 -13.22
CA VAL A 346 -8.60 4.20 -14.18
C VAL A 346 -10.02 4.75 -14.09
N GLN A 347 -10.54 5.17 -15.23
CA GLN A 347 -11.91 5.60 -15.42
C GLN A 347 -12.80 4.35 -15.42
N ARG A 348 -13.29 3.90 -14.27
CA ARG A 348 -14.03 2.62 -14.13
C ARG A 348 -15.17 2.46 -15.14
N LYS A 349 -15.90 3.55 -15.43
CA LYS A 349 -16.98 3.59 -16.43
C LYS A 349 -16.51 3.27 -17.85
N SER A 350 -15.29 3.64 -18.20
CA SER A 350 -14.72 3.39 -19.54
C SER A 350 -14.58 1.91 -19.86
N VAL A 351 -14.50 1.06 -18.84
CA VAL A 351 -14.41 -0.40 -18.97
C VAL A 351 -15.69 -1.09 -18.53
N GLY A 352 -16.78 -0.35 -18.30
CA GLY A 352 -18.09 -0.94 -17.94
C GLY A 352 -18.24 -1.30 -16.47
N LEU A 353 -17.40 -0.74 -15.59
CA LEU A 353 -17.48 -0.92 -14.14
C LEU A 353 -18.03 0.33 -13.46
N LYS A 354 -18.57 0.15 -12.25
CA LYS A 354 -19.04 1.22 -11.36
C LYS A 354 -18.37 1.13 -10.00
N THR A 355 -18.24 2.28 -9.35
CA THR A 355 -17.73 2.39 -7.98
C THR A 355 -18.92 2.45 -7.01
N ALA A 356 -18.88 1.64 -5.96
CA ALA A 356 -19.85 1.62 -4.88
C ALA A 356 -19.12 1.80 -3.54
N ILE A 357 -19.63 2.68 -2.68
CA ILE A 357 -19.02 2.99 -1.38
C ILE A 357 -19.94 2.52 -0.27
N TYR A 358 -19.40 1.72 0.64
CA TYR A 358 -20.01 1.48 1.94
C TYR A 358 -19.40 2.42 2.97
N TYR A 359 -20.23 3.12 3.74
CA TYR A 359 -19.83 3.89 4.92
C TYR A 359 -20.66 3.43 6.12
N GLY A 360 -20.04 2.83 7.14
CA GLY A 360 -20.78 2.27 8.27
C GLY A 360 -19.95 1.52 9.30
N ALA A 361 -20.60 0.82 10.21
CA ALA A 361 -19.97 0.18 11.37
C ALA A 361 -19.48 -1.26 11.14
N ALA A 362 -19.45 -1.76 9.91
CA ALA A 362 -19.31 -3.20 9.69
C ALA A 362 -17.86 -3.66 9.55
N HIS A 363 -17.51 -4.69 10.33
CA HIS A 363 -16.61 -5.75 9.85
C HIS A 363 -17.44 -6.69 8.98
N LYS A 364 -17.16 -6.70 7.68
CA LYS A 364 -17.66 -7.65 6.70
C LYS A 364 -16.46 -8.36 6.09
N TRP A 365 -16.63 -9.61 5.71
CA TRP A 365 -15.64 -10.30 4.90
C TRP A 365 -15.33 -9.52 3.63
N PRO A 366 -14.05 -9.25 3.34
CA PRO A 366 -13.63 -8.69 2.06
C PRO A 366 -14.20 -9.51 0.91
N HIS A 367 -14.95 -8.85 0.04
CA HIS A 367 -15.49 -9.47 -1.16
C HIS A 367 -14.57 -9.21 -2.35
N LYS A 368 -14.55 -10.07 -3.37
CA LYS A 368 -13.75 -9.88 -4.61
C LYS A 368 -13.95 -8.54 -5.32
N HIS A 369 -15.03 -7.80 -5.04
CA HIS A 369 -15.25 -6.46 -5.59
C HIS A 369 -14.53 -5.35 -4.81
N LEU A 370 -13.96 -5.64 -3.63
CA LEU A 370 -13.35 -4.65 -2.74
C LEU A 370 -12.01 -4.15 -3.30
N GLU A 371 -11.93 -2.88 -3.66
CA GLU A 371 -10.68 -2.22 -4.04
C GLU A 371 -9.85 -1.86 -2.81
N MET A 372 -10.48 -1.29 -1.78
CA MET A 372 -9.83 -0.87 -0.55
C MET A 372 -10.83 -0.77 0.60
N SER A 373 -10.31 -0.84 1.83
CA SER A 373 -11.03 -0.56 3.06
C SER A 373 -10.20 0.34 3.98
N ALA A 374 -10.85 1.26 4.67
CA ALA A 374 -10.22 2.14 5.64
C ALA A 374 -11.02 2.18 6.94
N LYS A 375 -10.34 2.08 8.08
CA LYS A 375 -10.90 2.35 9.41
C LYS A 375 -10.68 3.83 9.72
N LEU A 376 -11.73 4.49 10.23
CA LEU A 376 -11.72 5.92 10.49
C LEU A 376 -11.75 6.21 11.99
N GLY A 377 -11.07 7.27 12.41
CA GLY A 377 -10.97 7.69 13.81
C GLY A 377 -10.02 6.83 14.65
N PHE A 378 -9.74 7.28 15.86
CA PHE A 378 -8.85 6.60 16.82
C PHE A 378 -9.65 5.77 17.83
N GLN A 379 -9.10 4.60 18.22
CA GLN A 379 -9.43 3.79 19.40
C GLN A 379 -10.87 3.89 19.95
N THR A 380 -11.89 3.60 19.12
CA THR A 380 -13.26 3.33 19.60
C THR A 380 -13.70 1.93 19.19
N SER A 381 -14.49 1.28 20.02
CA SER A 381 -15.05 -0.06 19.77
C SER A 381 -15.97 -0.12 18.54
N LYS A 382 -16.42 1.03 18.03
CA LYS A 382 -17.33 1.15 16.86
C LYS A 382 -16.84 2.20 15.83
N ALA A 383 -15.54 2.22 15.56
CA ALA A 383 -14.98 3.14 14.57
C ALA A 383 -15.60 2.90 13.17
N PRO A 384 -16.10 3.93 12.47
CA PRO A 384 -16.70 3.75 11.15
C PRO A 384 -15.65 3.26 10.15
N GLN A 385 -16.12 2.48 9.18
CA GLN A 385 -15.32 1.93 8.10
C GLN A 385 -15.85 2.43 6.76
N VAL A 386 -14.91 2.65 5.85
CA VAL A 386 -15.17 2.90 4.44
C VAL A 386 -14.71 1.69 3.66
N GLN A 387 -15.56 1.17 2.79
CA GLN A 387 -15.17 0.16 1.80
C GLN A 387 -15.51 0.69 0.41
N ILE A 388 -14.53 0.67 -0.48
CA ILE A 388 -14.69 1.07 -1.87
C ILE A 388 -14.67 -0.19 -2.71
N MET A 389 -15.76 -0.42 -3.44
CA MET A 389 -15.96 -1.58 -4.27
C MET A 389 -16.09 -1.17 -5.74
N VAL A 390 -15.61 -2.03 -6.63
CA VAL A 390 -15.71 -1.87 -8.07
C VAL A 390 -16.41 -3.11 -8.62
N MET A 391 -17.52 -2.91 -9.34
CA MET A 391 -18.37 -4.01 -9.81
C MET A 391 -19.18 -3.59 -11.06
N PRO A 392 -19.67 -4.55 -11.87
CA PRO A 392 -20.51 -4.22 -13.03
C PRO A 392 -21.90 -3.67 -12.61
N PRO A 393 -22.62 -2.97 -13.51
CA PRO A 393 -23.88 -2.29 -13.18
C PRO A 393 -24.96 -3.19 -12.56
N ASN A 394 -25.14 -4.40 -13.09
CA ASN A 394 -26.09 -5.39 -12.58
C ASN A 394 -25.78 -5.83 -11.13
N ALA A 395 -24.49 -5.98 -10.80
CA ALA A 395 -24.04 -6.28 -9.45
C ALA A 395 -24.35 -5.12 -8.49
N VAL A 396 -24.08 -3.87 -8.93
CA VAL A 396 -24.42 -2.66 -8.14
C VAL A 396 -25.90 -2.66 -7.79
N GLU A 397 -26.78 -2.86 -8.79
CA GLU A 397 -28.23 -2.82 -8.59
C GLU A 397 -28.70 -3.85 -7.57
N ARG A 398 -28.21 -5.09 -7.66
CA ARG A 398 -28.51 -6.17 -6.70
C ARG A 398 -28.04 -5.81 -5.29
N VAL A 399 -26.83 -5.28 -5.17
CA VAL A 399 -26.25 -4.88 -3.87
C VAL A 399 -27.04 -3.73 -3.25
N THR A 400 -27.38 -2.69 -4.02
CA THR A 400 -28.11 -1.52 -3.50
C THR A 400 -29.53 -1.83 -3.04
N ARG A 401 -30.18 -2.86 -3.62
CA ARG A 401 -31.51 -3.31 -3.19
C ARG A 401 -31.50 -3.91 -1.78
N ILE A 402 -30.36 -4.48 -1.36
CA ILE A 402 -30.26 -5.23 -0.10
C ILE A 402 -29.48 -4.43 0.95
N LEU A 403 -28.43 -3.72 0.54
CA LEU A 403 -27.56 -2.95 1.42
C LEU A 403 -27.87 -1.45 1.33
N LYS A 404 -28.70 -0.97 2.28
CA LYS A 404 -29.14 0.44 2.35
C LYS A 404 -28.02 1.48 2.54
N LYS A 405 -26.84 1.10 3.04
CA LYS A 405 -25.67 2.00 3.27
C LYS A 405 -24.66 2.03 2.11
N ILE A 406 -25.09 1.69 0.91
CA ILE A 406 -24.25 1.70 -0.30
C ILE A 406 -24.56 2.93 -1.13
N HIS A 407 -23.54 3.74 -1.38
CA HIS A 407 -23.60 4.92 -2.22
C HIS A 407 -22.99 4.60 -3.58
N VAL A 408 -23.79 4.70 -4.65
CA VAL A 408 -23.33 4.47 -6.03
C VAL A 408 -22.72 5.76 -6.56
N ILE A 409 -21.46 5.66 -6.98
CA ILE A 409 -20.68 6.80 -7.44
C ILE A 409 -20.89 7.00 -8.95
N ASP A 410 -21.24 8.23 -9.31
CA ASP A 410 -21.45 8.62 -10.69
C ASP A 410 -20.26 9.43 -11.24
N TRP A 411 -19.51 10.10 -10.37
CA TRP A 411 -18.34 10.85 -10.77
C TRP A 411 -17.26 10.73 -9.71
N GLU A 412 -16.05 10.46 -10.15
CA GLU A 412 -14.88 10.43 -9.29
C GLU A 412 -13.69 11.10 -9.96
N MET A 413 -12.86 11.73 -9.14
CA MET A 413 -11.67 12.43 -9.61
C MET A 413 -10.58 12.38 -8.55
N SER A 414 -9.33 12.33 -9.01
CA SER A 414 -8.16 12.46 -8.15
C SER A 414 -7.32 13.65 -8.57
N SER A 415 -6.76 14.36 -7.61
CA SER A 415 -5.86 15.48 -7.85
C SER A 415 -4.62 15.40 -6.97
N LEU A 416 -3.52 15.91 -7.50
CA LEU A 416 -2.24 16.07 -6.82
C LEU A 416 -1.71 17.48 -7.13
N HIS A 417 -1.56 18.31 -6.10
CA HIS A 417 -1.19 19.72 -6.22
C HIS A 417 0.21 19.97 -5.67
N LEU A 418 1.21 19.59 -6.46
CA LEU A 418 2.61 19.74 -6.07
C LEU A 418 3.05 21.20 -5.92
N SER A 419 2.36 22.14 -6.55
CA SER A 419 2.62 23.59 -6.41
C SER A 419 2.32 24.15 -5.01
N LEU A 420 1.59 23.40 -4.16
CA LEU A 420 1.32 23.80 -2.78
C LEU A 420 2.51 23.56 -1.84
N TYR A 421 3.56 22.88 -2.29
CA TYR A 421 4.77 22.71 -1.49
C TYR A 421 5.67 23.95 -1.61
N ASN A 422 5.95 24.58 -0.47
CA ASN A 422 6.85 25.71 -0.39
C ASN A 422 8.29 25.21 -0.14
N ASN A 423 9.11 25.24 -1.18
CA ASN A 423 10.52 24.82 -1.13
C ASN A 423 11.36 25.63 -0.13
N ARG A 424 11.05 26.92 0.09
CA ARG A 424 11.81 27.76 1.03
C ARG A 424 11.59 27.31 2.47
N ASN A 425 10.34 26.99 2.80
CA ASN A 425 9.92 26.63 4.15
C ASN A 425 9.81 25.10 4.36
N ARG A 426 10.16 24.30 3.34
CA ARG A 426 10.08 22.84 3.32
C ARG A 426 8.76 22.27 3.88
N ARG A 427 7.64 22.93 3.53
CA ARG A 427 6.30 22.63 4.06
C ARG A 427 5.21 22.79 3.02
N TRP A 428 4.13 22.03 3.20
CA TRP A 428 2.92 22.16 2.42
C TRP A 428 2.10 23.36 2.93
N SER A 429 1.76 24.29 2.06
CA SER A 429 0.91 25.43 2.40
C SER A 429 -0.49 25.23 1.84
N ILE A 430 -1.48 25.14 2.73
CA ILE A 430 -2.89 25.13 2.35
C ILE A 430 -3.61 26.33 2.94
N ASN A 431 -4.64 26.81 2.25
CA ASN A 431 -5.53 27.84 2.77
C ASN A 431 -6.82 27.19 3.29
N SER A 432 -6.83 26.82 4.58
CA SER A 432 -7.97 26.17 5.22
C SER A 432 -9.24 27.03 5.14
N SER A 433 -9.13 28.36 5.15
CA SER A 433 -10.29 29.25 5.04
C SER A 433 -11.02 29.12 3.70
N ILE A 434 -10.30 28.84 2.60
CA ILE A 434 -10.91 28.60 1.28
C ILE A 434 -11.67 27.26 1.27
N LEU A 435 -11.15 26.24 1.95
CA LEU A 435 -11.84 24.97 2.10
C LEU A 435 -13.12 25.15 2.92
N ILE A 436 -13.05 25.85 4.05
CA ILE A 436 -14.21 26.09 4.94
C ILE A 436 -15.28 26.93 4.23
N LYS A 437 -14.93 28.10 3.68
CA LYS A 437 -15.86 29.01 2.97
C LYS A 437 -16.43 28.41 1.67
N SER A 438 -15.93 27.26 1.22
CA SER A 438 -16.49 26.61 0.03
C SER A 438 -17.89 26.05 0.25
N LEU A 439 -18.28 25.80 1.51
CA LEU A 439 -19.62 25.34 1.89
C LEU A 439 -20.70 26.39 1.59
N GLU A 440 -20.36 27.67 1.67
CA GLU A 440 -21.26 28.80 1.37
C GLU A 440 -21.45 29.01 -0.15
N ARG A 441 -20.58 28.41 -0.96
CA ARG A 441 -20.56 28.61 -2.41
C ARG A 441 -21.40 27.56 -3.13
N LYS A 442 -21.90 27.95 -4.31
CA LYS A 442 -22.76 27.11 -5.14
C LYS A 442 -22.03 26.58 -6.37
N ARG A 443 -22.04 25.26 -6.56
CA ARG A 443 -21.47 24.59 -7.76
C ARG A 443 -22.32 23.40 -8.18
N SER A 444 -22.35 23.08 -9.46
CA SER A 444 -23.05 21.89 -9.96
C SER A 444 -22.07 20.78 -10.36
N LEU A 445 -22.55 19.53 -10.34
CA LEU A 445 -21.77 18.38 -10.82
C LEU A 445 -21.35 18.55 -12.30
N ARG A 446 -22.17 19.20 -13.12
CA ARG A 446 -21.83 19.54 -14.51
C ARG A 446 -20.62 20.47 -14.59
N GLN A 447 -20.52 21.46 -13.71
CA GLN A 447 -19.35 22.33 -13.65
C GLN A 447 -18.08 21.56 -13.27
N LEU A 448 -18.17 20.61 -12.34
CA LEU A 448 -17.03 19.76 -11.98
C LEU A 448 -16.56 18.89 -13.16
N ARG A 449 -17.49 18.30 -13.90
CA ARG A 449 -17.18 17.52 -15.10
C ARG A 449 -16.51 18.36 -16.19
N ASN A 450 -16.96 19.59 -16.37
CA ASN A 450 -16.35 20.49 -17.34
C ASN A 450 -14.93 20.91 -16.91
N GLU A 451 -14.70 21.07 -15.61
CA GLU A 451 -13.44 21.59 -15.07
C GLU A 451 -12.36 20.51 -14.92
N PHE A 452 -12.70 19.33 -14.44
CA PHE A 452 -11.74 18.24 -14.20
C PHE A 452 -11.89 17.06 -15.16
N GLY A 453 -12.91 17.08 -16.03
CA GLY A 453 -13.21 15.99 -16.94
C GLY A 453 -13.96 14.84 -16.27
N GLY A 454 -13.83 13.67 -16.90
CA GLY A 454 -14.53 12.43 -16.56
C GLY A 454 -14.98 11.69 -17.81
N TRP A 455 -15.40 10.44 -17.65
CA TRP A 455 -15.91 9.65 -18.77
C TRP A 455 -17.18 10.28 -19.36
N GLN A 456 -17.12 10.65 -20.63
CA GLN A 456 -18.21 11.31 -21.36
C GLN A 456 -19.25 10.32 -21.93
N ASN A 457 -19.50 9.21 -21.22
CA ASN A 457 -20.47 8.17 -21.61
C ASN A 457 -20.28 7.63 -23.05
N LYS A 458 -19.05 7.47 -23.51
CA LYS A 458 -18.78 6.60 -24.67
C LYS A 458 -19.07 5.14 -24.26
N SER A 459 -19.36 4.28 -25.24
CA SER A 459 -19.55 2.84 -24.98
C SER A 459 -18.34 2.26 -24.25
N PRO A 460 -18.54 1.37 -23.26
CA PRO A 460 -17.46 0.68 -22.60
C PRO A 460 -16.52 -0.01 -23.58
N ILE A 461 -15.23 0.03 -23.28
CA ILE A 461 -14.18 -0.64 -24.01
C ILE A 461 -13.97 -2.02 -23.39
N SER A 462 -13.95 -3.06 -24.23
CA SER A 462 -13.58 -4.40 -23.80
C SER A 462 -12.10 -4.48 -23.47
N ILE A 463 -11.78 -5.16 -22.36
CA ILE A 463 -10.44 -5.30 -21.80
C ILE A 463 -10.10 -6.78 -21.78
N ASN A 464 -8.92 -7.16 -22.27
CA ASN A 464 -8.43 -8.54 -22.19
C ASN A 464 -7.64 -8.79 -20.89
N GLN A 465 -7.28 -10.05 -20.62
CA GLN A 465 -6.54 -10.44 -19.41
C GLN A 465 -5.19 -9.73 -19.26
N ARG A 466 -4.47 -9.48 -20.37
CA ARG A 466 -3.21 -8.74 -20.35
C ARG A 466 -3.44 -7.30 -19.90
N GLN A 467 -4.43 -6.62 -20.47
CA GLN A 467 -4.79 -5.26 -20.12
C GLN A 467 -5.31 -5.17 -18.67
N ALA A 468 -6.11 -6.13 -18.21
CA ALA A 468 -6.55 -6.21 -16.82
C ALA A 468 -5.34 -6.28 -15.86
N LYS A 469 -4.31 -7.06 -16.22
CA LYS A 469 -3.06 -7.13 -15.46
C LYS A 469 -2.28 -5.81 -15.46
N ILE A 470 -2.23 -5.10 -16.59
CA ILE A 470 -1.62 -3.76 -16.64
C ILE A 470 -2.41 -2.74 -15.80
N LEU A 471 -3.75 -2.79 -15.84
CA LEU A 471 -4.62 -1.94 -15.02
C LEU A 471 -4.41 -2.19 -13.52
N ASP A 472 -4.24 -3.45 -13.10
CA ASP A 472 -3.93 -3.82 -11.72
C ASP A 472 -2.61 -3.20 -11.25
N LEU A 473 -1.54 -3.37 -12.05
CA LEU A 473 -0.21 -2.84 -11.78
C LEU A 473 -0.22 -1.31 -11.60
N ILE A 474 -0.80 -0.62 -12.57
CA ILE A 474 -0.73 0.84 -12.63
C ILE A 474 -1.66 1.52 -11.61
N SER A 475 -2.75 0.85 -11.19
CA SER A 475 -3.69 1.40 -10.20
C SER A 475 -3.07 1.54 -8.81
N TRP A 476 -2.15 0.64 -8.45
CA TRP A 476 -1.35 0.76 -7.24
C TRP A 476 -0.21 1.77 -7.43
N GLY A 477 0.59 1.60 -8.48
CA GLY A 477 1.69 2.48 -8.87
C GLY A 477 2.93 1.71 -9.31
N LEU A 478 3.67 2.20 -10.29
CA LEU A 478 4.91 1.61 -10.79
C LEU A 478 6.09 2.51 -10.42
N TYR A 479 6.98 2.03 -9.55
CA TYR A 479 8.25 2.71 -9.27
C TYR A 479 9.13 2.67 -10.52
N LEU A 480 9.60 3.83 -10.96
CA LEU A 480 10.36 3.91 -12.22
C LEU A 480 11.72 3.23 -12.12
N THR A 481 12.35 3.24 -10.94
CA THR A 481 13.57 2.48 -10.66
C THR A 481 13.38 0.97 -10.81
N SER A 482 12.23 0.47 -10.37
CA SER A 482 11.89 -0.95 -10.40
C SER A 482 11.47 -1.42 -11.79
N LEU A 483 10.89 -0.52 -12.60
CA LEU A 483 10.74 -0.78 -14.03
C LEU A 483 12.11 -0.85 -14.69
N GLU A 484 12.98 0.15 -14.49
CA GLU A 484 14.32 0.21 -15.08
C GLU A 484 15.20 -1.01 -14.73
N THR A 485 15.05 -1.55 -13.51
CA THR A 485 15.76 -2.76 -13.03
C THR A 485 15.02 -4.07 -13.29
N ASN A 486 13.95 -4.06 -14.10
CA ASN A 486 13.14 -5.22 -14.49
C ASN A 486 12.48 -6.00 -13.33
N GLN A 487 12.36 -5.43 -12.13
CA GLN A 487 11.74 -6.10 -10.97
C GLN A 487 10.28 -6.49 -11.24
N TYR A 488 9.51 -5.58 -11.84
CA TYR A 488 8.14 -5.88 -12.25
C TYR A 488 8.10 -6.93 -13.37
N SER A 489 9.04 -6.86 -14.30
CA SER A 489 9.10 -7.82 -15.40
C SER A 489 9.34 -9.23 -14.91
N ASN A 490 10.28 -9.41 -13.98
CA ASN A 490 10.61 -10.68 -13.36
C ASN A 490 9.45 -11.24 -12.54
N TYR A 491 8.80 -10.42 -11.72
CA TYR A 491 7.70 -10.88 -10.85
C TYR A 491 6.43 -11.21 -11.64
N PHE A 492 6.06 -10.37 -12.61
CA PHE A 492 4.81 -10.54 -13.36
C PHE A 492 4.98 -11.32 -14.65
N ASN A 493 6.20 -11.66 -15.08
CA ASN A 493 6.48 -12.28 -16.37
C ASN A 493 5.87 -11.47 -17.55
N ILE A 494 6.06 -10.15 -17.53
CA ILE A 494 5.65 -9.23 -18.60
C ILE A 494 6.84 -8.34 -18.93
N LYS A 495 7.23 -8.24 -20.20
CA LYS A 495 8.30 -7.33 -20.63
C LYS A 495 7.89 -5.87 -20.43
N ASN A 496 8.82 -5.01 -19.98
CA ASN A 496 8.56 -3.59 -19.77
C ASN A 496 8.02 -2.87 -21.02
N GLN A 497 8.51 -3.23 -22.22
CA GLN A 497 7.99 -2.67 -23.47
C GLN A 497 6.48 -2.92 -23.62
N VAL A 498 6.02 -4.12 -23.28
CA VAL A 498 4.58 -4.47 -23.33
C VAL A 498 3.79 -3.66 -22.31
N ILE A 499 4.37 -3.39 -21.13
CA ILE A 499 3.75 -2.51 -20.14
C ILE A 499 3.59 -1.11 -20.74
N GLU A 500 4.64 -0.56 -21.35
CA GLU A 500 4.61 0.76 -21.98
C GLU A 500 3.55 0.86 -23.09
N ASP A 501 3.58 -0.07 -24.04
CA ASP A 501 2.68 -0.09 -25.19
C ASP A 501 1.20 -0.15 -24.75
N GLU A 502 0.88 -1.01 -23.78
CA GLU A 502 -0.50 -1.12 -23.26
C GLU A 502 -0.91 0.13 -22.46
N LEU A 503 0.02 0.76 -21.73
CA LEU A 503 -0.28 2.03 -21.03
C LEU A 503 -0.56 3.17 -22.02
N VAL A 504 0.21 3.26 -23.12
CA VAL A 504 -0.06 4.20 -24.23
C VAL A 504 -1.45 3.94 -24.79
N HIS A 505 -1.74 2.69 -25.15
CA HIS A 505 -3.01 2.28 -25.75
C HIS A 505 -4.22 2.58 -24.84
N LEU A 506 -4.16 2.21 -23.56
CA LEU A 506 -5.23 2.44 -22.60
C LEU A 506 -5.46 3.93 -22.34
N ARG A 507 -4.40 4.73 -22.31
CA ARG A 507 -4.50 6.18 -22.16
C ARG A 507 -5.13 6.85 -23.38
N GLU A 508 -4.72 6.49 -24.60
CA GLU A 508 -5.30 7.03 -25.84
C GLU A 508 -6.80 6.73 -25.96
N LYS A 509 -7.22 5.56 -25.49
CA LYS A 509 -8.63 5.17 -25.39
C LYS A 509 -9.38 5.88 -24.25
N GLY A 510 -8.70 6.65 -23.41
CA GLY A 510 -9.29 7.35 -22.26
C GLY A 510 -9.67 6.42 -21.10
N VAL A 511 -9.09 5.21 -21.04
CA VAL A 511 -9.34 4.25 -19.95
C VAL A 511 -8.68 4.69 -18.65
N LEU A 512 -7.53 5.34 -18.73
CA LEU A 512 -6.79 5.82 -17.57
C LEU A 512 -6.13 7.17 -17.83
N SER A 513 -5.88 7.92 -16.75
CA SER A 513 -4.92 9.02 -16.73
C SER A 513 -3.70 8.61 -15.92
N LEU A 514 -2.52 9.12 -16.29
CA LEU A 514 -1.26 8.82 -15.61
C LEU A 514 -0.75 10.06 -14.88
N HIS A 515 -0.24 9.85 -13.67
CA HIS A 515 0.42 10.89 -12.90
C HIS A 515 1.71 10.36 -12.29
N TYR A 516 2.75 11.18 -12.36
CA TYR A 516 4.03 10.97 -11.70
C TYR A 516 4.05 11.67 -10.36
N SER A 517 4.59 10.98 -9.35
CA SER A 517 4.71 11.50 -7.98
C SER A 517 5.72 10.69 -7.17
N SER A 518 5.82 11.04 -5.89
CA SER A 518 6.51 10.26 -4.86
C SER A 518 5.65 10.20 -3.60
N VAL A 519 6.18 9.57 -2.56
CA VAL A 519 5.57 9.62 -1.24
C VAL A 519 5.59 11.06 -0.73
N LEU A 520 4.40 11.64 -0.54
CA LEU A 520 4.26 12.97 0.04
C LEU A 520 4.43 12.89 1.57
N HIS A 521 5.54 13.40 2.08
CA HIS A 521 5.81 13.48 3.52
C HIS A 521 5.14 14.71 4.17
N LYS A 522 5.06 14.71 5.51
CA LYS A 522 4.48 15.80 6.33
C LYS A 522 3.01 16.11 6.03
N LEU A 523 2.23 15.07 5.73
CA LEU A 523 0.81 15.17 5.50
C LEU A 523 0.11 14.01 6.22
N THR A 524 -1.02 14.30 6.87
CA THR A 524 -1.90 13.29 7.44
C THR A 524 -3.07 12.99 6.51
N SER A 525 -3.56 11.75 6.55
CA SER A 525 -4.66 11.29 5.70
C SER A 525 -5.99 11.42 6.43
N ALA A 526 -6.94 12.10 5.81
CA ALA A 526 -8.29 12.30 6.31
C ALA A 526 -9.33 11.74 5.33
N CYS A 527 -10.43 11.28 5.89
CA CYS A 527 -11.64 10.89 5.17
C CYS A 527 -12.79 11.79 5.60
N ILE A 528 -13.39 12.45 4.62
CA ILE A 528 -14.53 13.36 4.82
C ILE A 528 -15.71 12.75 4.07
N PHE A 529 -16.72 12.36 4.81
CA PHE A 529 -18.00 11.93 4.28
C PHE A 529 -18.99 13.08 4.45
N VAL A 530 -19.63 13.48 3.35
CA VAL A 530 -20.52 14.65 3.33
C VAL A 530 -21.84 14.31 2.64
N GLU A 531 -22.94 14.73 3.26
CA GLU A 531 -24.32 14.54 2.78
C GLU A 531 -25.10 15.85 2.93
N GLY A 532 -25.81 16.26 1.89
CA GLY A 532 -26.59 17.50 1.94
C GLY A 532 -27.04 17.98 0.56
N PRO A 533 -27.38 19.28 0.43
CA PRO A 533 -27.74 19.85 -0.87
C PRO A 533 -26.58 19.71 -1.88
N SER A 534 -26.93 19.37 -3.11
CA SER A 534 -25.96 19.07 -4.19
C SER A 534 -24.91 20.17 -4.40
N SER A 535 -25.32 21.42 -4.19
CA SER A 535 -24.53 22.59 -4.53
C SER A 535 -23.35 22.88 -3.58
N PRO A 536 -23.55 22.96 -2.24
CA PRO A 536 -22.47 22.94 -1.25
C PRO A 536 -21.56 21.71 -1.35
N VAL A 537 -22.12 20.52 -1.55
CA VAL A 537 -21.36 19.26 -1.65
C VAL A 537 -20.40 19.28 -2.83
N CYS A 538 -20.87 19.69 -4.01
CA CYS A 538 -20.03 19.85 -5.20
C CYS A 538 -18.99 20.97 -5.02
N SER A 539 -19.36 22.06 -4.34
CA SER A 539 -18.45 23.17 -4.08
C SER A 539 -17.30 22.78 -3.14
N LEU A 540 -17.60 22.06 -2.06
CA LEU A 540 -16.61 21.51 -1.14
C LEU A 540 -15.67 20.53 -1.85
N SER A 541 -16.26 19.59 -2.59
CA SER A 541 -15.54 18.60 -3.39
C SER A 541 -14.54 19.26 -4.36
N ARG A 542 -14.95 20.33 -5.05
CA ARG A 542 -14.07 21.14 -5.88
C ARG A 542 -12.94 21.77 -5.10
N SER A 543 -13.23 22.33 -3.93
CA SER A 543 -12.25 23.04 -3.13
C SER A 543 -11.11 22.12 -2.72
N PHE A 544 -11.42 20.90 -2.26
CA PHE A 544 -10.41 19.88 -1.99
C PHE A 544 -9.62 19.48 -3.23
N LEU A 545 -10.31 19.29 -4.37
CA LEU A 545 -9.65 19.00 -5.65
C LEU A 545 -8.77 20.13 -6.19
N LYS A 546 -8.76 21.34 -5.59
CA LYS A 546 -7.93 22.46 -6.02
C LYS A 546 -6.90 22.92 -5.00
N HIS A 547 -7.23 22.76 -3.72
CA HIS A 547 -6.53 23.45 -2.64
C HIS A 547 -5.97 22.49 -1.59
N ALA A 548 -6.18 21.18 -1.74
CA ALA A 548 -5.49 20.17 -0.93
C ALA A 548 -4.30 19.57 -1.69
N PRO A 549 -3.18 19.24 -1.02
CA PRO A 549 -2.00 18.60 -1.62
C PRO A 549 -2.33 17.35 -2.41
N SER A 550 -3.25 16.52 -1.90
CA SER A 550 -3.88 15.46 -2.68
C SER A 550 -5.31 15.24 -2.23
N ALA A 551 -6.17 14.91 -3.19
CA ALA A 551 -7.57 14.59 -2.92
C ALA A 551 -8.05 13.52 -3.90
N ASN A 552 -8.88 12.60 -3.42
CA ASN A 552 -9.69 11.71 -4.21
C ASN A 552 -11.14 11.91 -3.80
N VAL A 553 -11.96 12.34 -4.74
CA VAL A 553 -13.34 12.75 -4.53
C VAL A 553 -14.25 11.80 -5.29
N ARG A 554 -15.32 11.35 -4.64
CA ARG A 554 -16.34 10.47 -5.22
C ARG A 554 -17.71 11.01 -4.89
N ILE A 555 -18.50 11.31 -5.93
CA ILE A 555 -19.81 11.96 -5.82
C ILE A 555 -20.90 11.05 -6.39
N THR A 556 -22.04 10.98 -5.70
CA THR A 556 -23.24 10.28 -6.16
C THR A 556 -23.90 10.97 -7.35
N LYS A 557 -24.82 10.27 -8.05
CA LYS A 557 -25.50 10.78 -9.24
C LYS A 557 -26.28 12.09 -9.03
N ASP A 558 -26.89 12.25 -7.87
CA ASP A 558 -27.63 13.46 -7.49
C ASP A 558 -26.74 14.59 -6.94
N GLY A 559 -25.45 14.31 -6.75
CA GLY A 559 -24.49 15.25 -6.18
C GLY A 559 -24.68 15.52 -4.69
N LYS A 560 -25.60 14.81 -4.01
CA LYS A 560 -25.95 15.08 -2.61
C LYS A 560 -25.03 14.40 -1.61
N THR A 561 -24.31 13.37 -2.02
CA THR A 561 -23.33 12.67 -1.18
C THR A 561 -21.95 12.70 -1.83
N SER A 562 -20.91 12.95 -1.04
CA SER A 562 -19.53 12.85 -1.48
C SER A 562 -18.65 12.19 -0.41
N LEU A 563 -17.71 11.37 -0.88
CA LEU A 563 -16.60 10.88 -0.09
C LEU A 563 -15.31 11.53 -0.60
N ILE A 564 -14.63 12.25 0.27
CA ILE A 564 -13.36 12.92 -0.01
C ILE A 564 -12.29 12.26 0.85
N MET A 565 -11.35 11.57 0.20
CA MET A 565 -10.13 11.10 0.85
C MET A 565 -9.00 12.07 0.49
N THR A 566 -8.38 12.70 1.47
CA THR A 566 -7.42 13.77 1.23
C THR A 566 -6.20 13.64 2.14
N ARG A 567 -5.08 14.21 1.72
CA ARG A 567 -3.92 14.43 2.58
C ARG A 567 -3.73 15.91 2.80
N ILE A 568 -3.62 16.31 4.06
CA ILE A 568 -3.52 17.70 4.51
C ILE A 568 -2.34 17.86 5.47
N PRO A 569 -1.73 19.05 5.57
CA PRO A 569 -0.66 19.32 6.54
C PRO A 569 -1.15 19.06 7.96
N GLU A 570 -0.31 18.45 8.79
CA GLU A 570 -0.67 18.03 10.15
C GLU A 570 -1.07 19.22 11.02
N ASP A 571 -0.36 20.35 10.89
CA ASP A 571 -0.66 21.62 11.56
C ASP A 571 -2.01 22.23 11.16
N LYS A 572 -2.59 21.80 10.04
CA LYS A 572 -3.91 22.22 9.55
C LYS A 572 -4.98 21.15 9.70
N ALA A 573 -4.59 19.93 10.02
CA ALA A 573 -5.51 18.82 10.10
C ALA A 573 -6.47 18.99 11.27
N TYR A 574 -5.95 19.36 12.44
CA TYR A 574 -6.79 19.59 13.62
C TYR A 574 -7.87 20.65 13.36
N ASP A 575 -7.47 21.82 12.85
CA ASP A 575 -8.38 22.92 12.52
C ASP A 575 -9.44 22.49 11.50
N LEU A 576 -9.05 21.80 10.43
CA LEU A 576 -9.99 21.37 9.40
C LEU A 576 -10.93 20.27 9.89
N LEU A 577 -10.44 19.32 10.68
CA LEU A 577 -11.26 18.22 11.17
C LEU A 577 -12.26 18.67 12.25
N THR A 578 -11.98 19.76 12.97
CA THR A 578 -12.84 20.30 14.04
C THR A 578 -13.80 21.39 13.54
N VAL A 579 -13.32 22.35 12.74
CA VAL A 579 -14.10 23.51 12.30
C VAL A 579 -15.01 23.20 11.11
N LEU A 580 -14.55 22.36 10.17
CA LEU A 580 -15.32 22.08 8.95
C LEU A 580 -16.70 21.44 9.22
N PRO A 581 -16.85 20.47 10.15
CA PRO A 581 -18.17 19.94 10.52
C PRO A 581 -19.12 21.00 11.10
N GLN A 582 -18.61 21.92 11.92
CA GLN A 582 -19.42 22.98 12.51
C GLN A 582 -20.02 23.90 11.44
N VAL A 583 -19.17 24.43 10.55
CA VAL A 583 -19.61 25.30 9.45
C VAL A 583 -20.51 24.56 8.45
N ALA A 584 -20.29 23.26 8.24
CA ALA A 584 -21.17 22.45 7.41
C ALA A 584 -22.59 22.36 7.99
N SER A 585 -22.71 22.15 9.30
CA SER A 585 -24.01 22.10 9.98
C SER A 585 -24.79 23.40 9.82
N GLU A 586 -24.12 24.56 9.92
CA GLU A 586 -24.73 25.88 9.70
C GLU A 586 -25.28 26.07 8.28
N ASN A 587 -24.74 25.32 7.30
CA ASN A 587 -25.15 25.35 5.90
C ASN A 587 -26.08 24.19 5.50
N GLY A 588 -26.64 23.47 6.48
CA GLY A 588 -27.54 22.33 6.24
C GLY A 588 -26.85 21.12 5.59
N VAL A 589 -25.55 20.97 5.82
CA VAL A 589 -24.72 19.88 5.31
C VAL A 589 -24.27 19.01 6.47
N HIS A 590 -24.60 17.72 6.42
CA HIS A 590 -24.08 16.73 7.35
C HIS A 590 -22.68 16.31 6.93
N LEU A 591 -21.67 16.62 7.73
CA LEU A 591 -20.28 16.35 7.41
C LEU A 591 -19.59 15.62 8.56
N ARG A 592 -18.93 14.50 8.23
CA ARG A 592 -18.08 13.75 9.15
C ARG A 592 -16.67 13.72 8.60
N ALA A 593 -15.74 14.38 9.29
CA ALA A 593 -14.33 14.39 8.96
C ALA A 593 -13.57 13.59 10.01
N LEU A 594 -12.87 12.54 9.60
CA LEU A 594 -12.13 11.66 10.50
C LEU A 594 -10.75 11.32 9.92
N PRO A 595 -9.72 11.19 10.75
CA PRO A 595 -8.44 10.67 10.32
C PRO A 595 -8.57 9.20 9.91
N ILE A 596 -7.74 8.75 8.97
CA ILE A 596 -7.66 7.33 8.59
C ILE A 596 -6.68 6.64 9.54
N SER A 597 -7.17 5.73 10.37
CA SER A 597 -6.33 5.01 11.36
C SER A 597 -5.73 3.72 10.81
N SER A 598 -6.44 3.04 9.91
CA SER A 598 -5.87 1.91 9.17
C SER A 598 -6.41 1.85 7.75
N TYR A 599 -5.60 1.30 6.85
CA TYR A 599 -5.89 1.21 5.43
C TYR A 599 -5.42 -0.13 4.88
N ILE A 600 -6.28 -0.78 4.10
CA ILE A 600 -5.96 -2.02 3.38
C ILE A 600 -6.44 -1.84 1.94
N ALA A 601 -5.60 -2.23 0.98
CA ALA A 601 -5.93 -2.19 -0.43
C ALA A 601 -5.66 -3.52 -1.13
N TYR A 602 -6.44 -3.77 -2.18
CA TYR A 602 -6.49 -5.00 -2.95
C TYR A 602 -6.54 -4.68 -4.44
N ARG A 603 -5.70 -3.74 -4.90
CA ARG A 603 -5.67 -3.27 -6.30
C ARG A 603 -4.80 -4.14 -7.20
N ASN A 604 -3.81 -4.85 -6.67
CA ASN A 604 -2.84 -5.62 -7.47
C ASN A 604 -3.41 -6.83 -8.22
N ASN A 605 -4.67 -7.21 -7.97
CA ASN A 605 -5.36 -8.24 -8.75
C ASN A 605 -6.85 -7.95 -8.96
N LEU A 606 -7.28 -6.70 -8.81
CA LEU A 606 -8.70 -6.31 -8.86
C LEU A 606 -9.35 -6.57 -10.23
N TYR A 607 -8.74 -6.17 -11.33
CA TYR A 607 -9.32 -6.36 -12.66
C TYR A 607 -9.16 -7.81 -13.10
N GLN A 608 -7.99 -8.42 -12.91
CA GLN A 608 -7.79 -9.83 -13.27
C GLN A 608 -8.79 -10.75 -12.54
N ARG A 609 -9.02 -10.55 -11.23
CA ARG A 609 -9.95 -11.40 -10.49
C ARG A 609 -11.43 -11.16 -10.83
N LEU A 610 -11.75 -10.03 -11.44
CA LEU A 610 -13.12 -9.70 -11.87
C LEU A 610 -13.35 -10.01 -13.34
N LEU A 611 -12.31 -10.13 -14.16
CA LEU A 611 -12.44 -10.43 -15.58
C LEU A 611 -12.55 -11.94 -15.78
N LYS A 612 -13.67 -12.39 -16.34
CA LYS A 612 -13.89 -13.78 -16.70
C LYS A 612 -13.20 -14.15 -18.01
N ASP A 613 -13.11 -15.45 -18.27
CA ASP A 613 -12.54 -15.99 -19.50
C ASP A 613 -13.31 -15.56 -20.77
N ASP A 614 -14.62 -15.31 -20.65
CA ASP A 614 -15.47 -14.80 -21.73
C ASP A 614 -15.32 -13.28 -21.97
N GLY A 615 -14.44 -12.60 -21.22
CA GLY A 615 -14.21 -11.16 -21.30
C GLY A 615 -15.26 -10.30 -20.60
N THR A 616 -16.23 -10.90 -19.91
CA THR A 616 -17.23 -10.16 -19.11
C THR A 616 -16.75 -9.95 -17.68
N TRP A 617 -17.33 -8.95 -17.01
CA TRP A 617 -17.06 -8.70 -15.59
C TRP A 617 -17.90 -9.62 -14.70
N ASP A 618 -17.26 -10.16 -13.67
CA ASP A 618 -17.91 -10.94 -12.65
C ASP A 618 -18.93 -10.09 -11.88
N ALA A 619 -20.19 -10.52 -11.96
CA ALA A 619 -21.32 -9.85 -11.32
C ALA A 619 -21.85 -10.61 -10.09
N ASP A 620 -21.17 -11.68 -9.68
CA ASP A 620 -21.60 -12.48 -8.55
C ASP A 620 -21.26 -11.79 -7.23
N VAL A 621 -22.32 -11.32 -6.57
CA VAL A 621 -22.31 -10.62 -5.29
C VAL A 621 -22.99 -11.44 -4.18
N SER A 622 -23.27 -12.72 -4.43
CA SER A 622 -23.98 -13.56 -3.45
C SER A 622 -23.21 -13.70 -2.14
N GLY A 623 -21.87 -13.78 -2.18
CA GLY A 623 -21.03 -13.77 -0.97
C GLY A 623 -21.05 -12.43 -0.21
N LEU A 624 -21.33 -11.31 -0.88
CA LEU A 624 -21.52 -10.01 -0.21
C LEU A 624 -22.92 -9.89 0.41
N ILE A 625 -23.93 -10.41 -0.27
CA ILE A 625 -25.34 -10.38 0.13
C ILE A 625 -25.62 -11.35 1.29
N SER A 626 -24.95 -12.51 1.34
CA SER A 626 -25.12 -13.49 2.42
C SER A 626 -24.64 -13.00 3.78
N GLN A 627 -23.86 -11.93 3.82
CA GLN A 627 -23.37 -11.31 5.06
C GLN A 627 -24.38 -10.33 5.70
N VAL A 628 -25.50 -10.06 5.04
CA VAL A 628 -26.49 -9.10 5.52
C VAL A 628 -27.35 -9.73 6.61
N ARG A 629 -27.35 -9.13 7.80
CA ARG A 629 -28.42 -9.38 8.78
C ARG A 629 -29.71 -8.83 8.16
N LEU A 630 -30.61 -9.70 7.72
CA LEU A 630 -31.99 -9.29 7.52
C LEU A 630 -32.49 -8.85 8.90
N LEU A 631 -32.90 -7.59 9.05
CA LEU A 631 -33.68 -7.20 10.21
C LEU A 631 -34.91 -8.13 10.24
N PRO A 632 -35.33 -8.64 11.42
CA PRO A 632 -36.60 -9.35 11.53
C PRO A 632 -37.70 -8.49 10.89
N LYS A 633 -38.63 -9.12 10.18
CA LYS A 633 -39.72 -8.45 9.45
C LYS A 633 -40.67 -7.64 10.36
N ASP A 634 -40.46 -7.62 11.67
CA ASP A 634 -41.37 -7.06 12.66
C ASP A 634 -40.86 -5.77 13.34
N VAL A 635 -39.97 -5.02 12.67
CA VAL A 635 -39.59 -3.65 13.12
C VAL A 635 -39.65 -2.68 11.94
N GLU A 636 -40.82 -2.57 11.33
CA GLU A 636 -41.29 -1.34 10.67
C GLU A 636 -42.57 -0.92 11.41
N ASP A 637 -42.40 -0.03 12.39
CA ASP A 637 -43.39 0.97 12.81
C ASP A 637 -42.63 2.25 13.23
#